data_AF-A0A6I5VHM0-F1
#
_entry.id   AF-A0A6I5VHM0-F1
#
_cell.length_a   1.000
_cell.length_b   1.000
_cell.length_c   1.000
_cell.angle_alpha   90.00
_cell.angle_beta   90.00
_cell.angle_gamma   90.00
#
_symmetry.space_group_name_H-M   'P 1'
#
loop_
_entity.id
_entity.type
_entity.pdbx_description
1 polymer ?
#
loop_
_entity_poly.entity_id
_entity_poly.type
_entity_poly.pdbx_seq_one_letter_code
_entity_poly.pdbx_strand_id
1 'polypeptide(L)'
;MAGTHAGGAHREPQPAYADKPLKPRAAVKREEPRPFGNHPQSMLTMQTMVGNAAVARLIKTRSERPGPTRDHVQREPESGIGQMANPQAAAAMSEQMKLLEKGITDAEDSDPELAARLERALLLLQFTHPDDLADEAAVIAYVEVCKTNAAKESVTITKLGADADQVMIQNPQAFPSSWADILAKTLDLGLDAAGLAADHQRSWENLGQVGARVPREVTEYGLPVSLAEIGGLKSFDLKPQHALLSDPDVVRDYAQAALGYRASAMRAELVRWWTQILKRLVDSVRSGEETVDPAELAKIKGTYSRVKDFASSGAPPGEDQFRELDADVVNLHELIMLTAILSYATGLHRSGELWQQAADLFKVKLGEADAIIARWGMIETLKHAFLWMIDRDYVGDQLLLMVHVLVDNIGDIMEKLLLFMGLQAIPFVDIIVDAYLGVEMGVDLAKALWDLGSAFVDASSADTVLSLQKASAHLTSALITAPLRIALDYFGLSATLAQLEARVTRLLAEAPAMSPQQAAKIAIKESEGGGPGSAAKVDEPTRIKGKSQEPVRPKGKPPKSPSRLTASEVSDGVRLAKSLPGGGRLKLLEDGRLIVCHSPCQSIAARFDTELAQASPEAQQFRDRLQTIAREEQVAVAAGDAPGELAAFNRADALNTELEVFRVERIRGVTGVPGGQLRDLIRLAADDGNMVERLLGRVGNQPGRVRPLLESARGDLNVLAKLENALDRFPANRVASGGVVQDPAFGPYADRANMAHFVERHTYDGFDFQQIKVENTFFPPGTTAADIQDGIERALAALKRRGDSFPSNTAKAVNIEGGALGEMLVQITRDGGEVVQFFPLQAGRADVMNFTREEMTGLGWFLGRLP
;
A
#
# COMPACT_ATOMS: atom_id res chain seq x y z
N MET A 1 30.55 85.13 10.05
CA MET A 1 31.72 84.78 10.88
C MET A 1 31.37 83.56 11.72
N ALA A 2 32.30 82.59 11.74
CA ALA A 2 32.51 81.51 12.70
C ALA A 2 31.48 80.36 12.82
N GLY A 3 32.03 79.12 12.84
CA GLY A 3 31.35 77.86 13.13
C GLY A 3 31.01 77.71 14.62
N THR A 4 30.75 76.54 15.22
CA THR A 4 31.07 75.12 14.93
C THR A 4 30.34 74.25 15.98
N HIS A 5 30.37 72.91 15.78
CA HIS A 5 30.02 71.78 16.68
C HIS A 5 28.56 71.30 16.72
N ALA A 6 28.22 70.00 16.83
CA ALA A 6 28.90 68.70 16.64
C ALA A 6 27.87 67.56 16.93
N GLY A 7 28.06 66.40 16.29
CA GLY A 7 27.62 65.06 16.75
C GLY A 7 26.29 64.55 16.18
N GLY A 8 26.14 63.34 15.65
CA GLY A 8 27.03 62.21 15.40
C GLY A 8 26.17 61.04 14.88
N ALA A 9 26.59 60.33 13.84
CA ALA A 9 25.91 59.15 13.31
C ALA A 9 26.92 58.09 12.85
N HIS A 10 26.70 56.85 13.30
CA HIS A 10 27.50 55.66 12.99
C HIS A 10 27.30 55.19 11.54
N ARG A 11 28.41 54.81 10.88
CA ARG A 11 28.49 54.14 9.57
C ARG A 11 28.94 52.68 9.76
N GLU A 12 28.36 51.77 8.99
CA GLU A 12 28.84 50.41 8.74
C GLU A 12 30.08 50.40 7.83
N PRO A 13 30.96 49.37 7.91
CA PRO A 13 32.11 49.23 7.03
C PRO A 13 31.88 48.23 5.89
N GLN A 14 32.29 48.61 4.67
CA GLN A 14 32.61 47.70 3.56
C GLN A 14 34.08 47.25 3.64
N PRO A 15 34.43 46.00 3.26
CA PRO A 15 35.81 45.65 2.97
C PRO A 15 36.09 45.57 1.46
N ALA A 16 37.25 46.11 1.10
CA ALA A 16 37.84 46.10 -0.23
C ALA A 16 38.59 44.78 -0.50
N TYR A 17 38.49 44.28 -1.73
CA TYR A 17 39.34 43.19 -2.25
C TYR A 17 40.62 43.75 -2.88
N ALA A 18 41.76 43.16 -2.55
CA ALA A 18 43.06 43.41 -3.17
C ALA A 18 43.62 42.12 -3.77
N ASP A 19 44.01 42.19 -5.03
CA ASP A 19 44.63 41.12 -5.81
C ASP A 19 46.06 40.80 -5.36
N LYS A 20 46.38 39.50 -5.24
CA LYS A 20 47.74 38.94 -5.46
C LYS A 20 47.66 37.53 -6.08
N PRO A 21 48.55 37.17 -7.01
CA PRO A 21 48.49 35.89 -7.72
C PRO A 21 49.27 34.79 -6.97
N LEU A 22 48.72 33.57 -6.96
CA LEU A 22 49.38 32.37 -6.46
C LEU A 22 49.81 31.43 -7.61
N LYS A 23 51.02 30.88 -7.44
CA LYS A 23 51.75 29.95 -8.32
C LYS A 23 51.03 28.59 -8.49
N PRO A 24 51.29 27.85 -9.59
CA PRO A 24 50.59 26.62 -9.91
C PRO A 24 51.10 25.42 -9.08
N ARG A 25 50.18 24.64 -8.52
CA ARG A 25 50.45 23.34 -7.90
C ARG A 25 50.11 22.20 -8.87
N ALA A 26 50.90 21.14 -8.73
CA ALA A 26 51.07 20.03 -9.66
C ALA A 26 49.81 19.19 -9.92
N ALA A 27 49.80 18.60 -11.12
CA ALA A 27 48.76 17.76 -11.69
C ALA A 27 48.40 16.54 -10.83
N VAL A 28 47.11 16.43 -10.48
CA VAL A 28 46.49 15.17 -10.04
C VAL A 28 46.00 14.45 -11.30
N LYS A 29 46.45 13.21 -11.49
CA LYS A 29 46.03 12.32 -12.58
C LYS A 29 44.50 12.15 -12.54
N ARG A 30 43.85 12.44 -13.67
CA ARG A 30 42.47 12.04 -13.95
C ARG A 30 42.40 10.52 -14.00
N GLU A 31 41.68 9.91 -13.06
CA GLU A 31 41.08 8.60 -13.30
C GLU A 31 39.88 8.79 -14.22
N GLU A 32 39.89 8.06 -15.33
CA GLU A 32 38.80 8.02 -16.30
C GLU A 32 37.53 7.43 -15.64
N PRO A 33 36.34 7.97 -15.94
CA PRO A 33 35.10 7.34 -15.51
C PRO A 33 34.94 5.99 -16.22
N ARG A 34 34.92 4.91 -15.45
CA ARG A 34 34.59 3.57 -15.96
C ARG A 34 33.14 3.57 -16.46
N PRO A 35 32.84 2.94 -17.60
CA PRO A 35 31.48 2.89 -18.14
C PRO A 35 30.59 2.04 -17.23
N PHE A 36 29.43 2.59 -16.86
CA PHE A 36 28.35 1.83 -16.25
C PHE A 36 27.92 0.72 -17.21
N GLY A 37 27.94 -0.52 -16.70
CA GLY A 37 27.60 -1.72 -17.45
C GLY A 37 26.14 -1.78 -17.86
N ASN A 38 25.92 -2.32 -19.06
CA ASN A 38 24.63 -2.59 -19.68
C ASN A 38 23.76 -3.54 -18.84
N HIS A 39 22.55 -3.08 -18.50
CA HIS A 39 21.37 -3.90 -18.16
C HIS A 39 20.10 -3.20 -18.73
N PRO A 40 18.99 -3.92 -18.98
CA PRO A 40 18.62 -4.30 -20.34
C PRO A 40 17.66 -3.31 -21.05
N GLN A 41 17.99 -2.98 -22.29
CA GLN A 41 17.15 -2.24 -23.24
C GLN A 41 15.87 -2.99 -23.68
N SER A 42 15.62 -4.22 -23.23
CA SER A 42 14.53 -5.06 -23.76
C SER A 42 13.13 -4.53 -23.43
N MET A 43 12.92 -3.91 -22.26
CA MET A 43 11.60 -3.35 -21.91
C MET A 43 11.30 -2.04 -22.64
N LEU A 44 12.30 -1.18 -22.87
CA LEU A 44 12.11 0.07 -23.63
C LEU A 44 11.79 -0.24 -25.11
N THR A 45 12.43 -1.27 -25.68
CA THR A 45 12.14 -1.73 -27.05
C THR A 45 10.75 -2.36 -27.16
N MET A 46 10.30 -3.14 -26.16
CA MET A 46 8.91 -3.63 -26.10
C MET A 46 7.90 -2.49 -25.90
N GLN A 47 8.18 -1.49 -25.06
CA GLN A 47 7.32 -0.30 -24.89
C GLN A 47 7.16 0.51 -26.18
N THR A 48 8.24 0.61 -26.96
CA THR A 48 8.23 1.32 -28.24
C THR A 48 7.48 0.50 -29.31
N MET A 49 7.65 -0.82 -29.33
CA MET A 49 6.94 -1.73 -30.24
C MET A 49 5.44 -1.88 -29.91
N VAL A 50 5.05 -1.95 -28.63
CA VAL A 50 3.63 -2.01 -28.21
C VAL A 50 2.95 -0.68 -28.41
N GLY A 51 3.63 0.44 -28.10
CA GLY A 51 3.14 1.78 -28.45
C GLY A 51 2.93 1.96 -29.96
N ASN A 52 3.87 1.50 -30.79
CA ASN A 52 3.77 1.61 -32.25
C ASN A 52 2.76 0.63 -32.87
N ALA A 53 2.62 -0.60 -32.35
CA ALA A 53 1.66 -1.59 -32.84
C ALA A 53 0.22 -1.29 -32.40
N ALA A 54 0.04 -0.59 -31.27
CA ALA A 54 -1.27 -0.12 -30.82
C ALA A 54 -1.70 1.13 -31.59
N VAL A 55 -0.78 2.07 -31.87
CA VAL A 55 -1.00 3.15 -32.86
C VAL A 55 -1.38 2.54 -34.22
N ALA A 56 -0.71 1.48 -34.67
CA ALA A 56 -1.08 0.77 -35.90
C ALA A 56 -2.47 0.09 -35.89
N ARG A 57 -3.06 -0.23 -34.72
CA ARG A 57 -4.43 -0.80 -34.57
C ARG A 57 -5.51 0.24 -34.25
N LEU A 58 -5.09 1.46 -33.89
CA LEU A 58 -5.92 2.64 -33.62
C LEU A 58 -6.38 3.32 -34.92
N ILE A 59 -5.65 3.05 -35.99
CA ILE A 59 -5.77 3.72 -37.28
C ILE A 59 -6.85 3.00 -38.08
N LYS A 60 -7.94 3.71 -38.35
CA LYS A 60 -8.71 3.41 -39.54
C LYS A 60 -7.90 3.99 -40.69
N THR A 61 -7.13 3.16 -41.39
CA THR A 61 -6.57 3.58 -42.69
C THR A 61 -7.74 4.10 -43.50
N ARG A 62 -7.57 5.22 -44.20
CA ARG A 62 -8.64 5.84 -45.02
C ARG A 62 -9.40 4.78 -45.85
N SER A 63 -8.67 3.77 -46.35
CA SER A 63 -9.16 2.58 -47.04
C SER A 63 -10.15 1.65 -46.30
N GLU A 64 -10.23 1.62 -44.96
CA GLU A 64 -11.08 0.70 -44.18
C GLU A 64 -12.41 1.33 -43.71
N ARG A 65 -12.71 2.57 -44.08
CA ARG A 65 -14.05 3.13 -43.90
C ARG A 65 -14.96 2.57 -45.01
N PRO A 66 -15.98 1.73 -44.70
CA PRO A 66 -17.18 1.80 -45.51
C PRO A 66 -17.63 3.25 -45.42
N GLY A 67 -17.64 3.97 -46.55
CA GLY A 67 -18.10 5.35 -46.59
C GLY A 67 -19.41 5.42 -45.81
N PRO A 68 -19.62 6.42 -44.94
CA PRO A 68 -20.87 6.52 -44.23
C PRO A 68 -21.99 6.43 -45.28
N THR A 69 -22.90 5.47 -45.14
CA THR A 69 -24.24 5.72 -45.65
C THR A 69 -24.63 7.04 -44.98
N ARG A 70 -24.70 8.11 -45.78
CA ARG A 70 -24.99 9.49 -45.38
C ARG A 70 -26.44 9.58 -44.86
N ASP A 71 -26.77 8.79 -43.84
CA ASP A 71 -28.06 8.74 -43.13
C ASP A 71 -28.02 9.53 -41.82
N HIS A 72 -27.00 10.38 -41.63
CA HIS A 72 -27.19 11.50 -40.73
C HIS A 72 -28.33 12.34 -41.30
N VAL A 73 -29.34 12.61 -40.47
CA VAL A 73 -30.36 13.63 -40.69
C VAL A 73 -29.66 14.85 -41.27
N GLN A 74 -29.64 14.94 -42.60
CA GLN A 74 -29.40 16.17 -43.29
C GLN A 74 -30.57 17.04 -42.80
N ARG A 75 -30.31 17.91 -41.83
CA ARG A 75 -30.65 19.30 -42.15
C ARG A 75 -29.93 19.49 -43.47
N GLU A 76 -30.67 19.40 -44.58
CA GLU A 76 -30.18 19.98 -45.81
C GLU A 76 -29.62 21.32 -45.34
N PRO A 77 -28.31 21.57 -45.46
CA PRO A 77 -27.90 22.95 -45.52
C PRO A 77 -28.88 23.55 -46.52
N GLU A 78 -29.42 24.74 -46.27
CA GLU A 78 -29.95 25.54 -47.36
C GLU A 78 -28.74 25.84 -48.27
N SER A 79 -28.20 24.81 -48.93
CA SER A 79 -27.17 24.89 -49.92
C SER A 79 -27.87 25.65 -51.03
N GLY A 80 -27.53 26.95 -51.13
CA GLY A 80 -28.12 27.87 -52.09
C GLY A 80 -28.03 27.38 -53.54
N ILE A 81 -27.29 26.28 -53.77
CA ILE A 81 -27.24 25.48 -55.01
C ILE A 81 -28.65 25.17 -55.56
N GLY A 82 -29.63 24.87 -54.70
CA GLY A 82 -31.02 24.60 -55.14
C GLY A 82 -31.78 25.84 -55.65
N GLN A 83 -31.24 27.04 -55.46
CA GLN A 83 -31.85 28.32 -55.83
C GLN A 83 -31.07 29.06 -56.93
N MET A 84 -30.08 28.43 -57.58
CA MET A 84 -29.41 29.05 -58.72
C MET A 84 -30.41 29.33 -59.85
N ALA A 85 -30.52 30.60 -60.25
CA ALA A 85 -31.49 31.04 -61.25
C ALA A 85 -31.23 30.46 -62.65
N ASN A 86 -29.98 30.06 -62.96
CA ASN A 86 -29.62 29.44 -64.23
C ASN A 86 -29.42 27.91 -64.10
N PRO A 87 -30.25 27.07 -64.74
CA PRO A 87 -30.13 25.61 -64.69
C PRO A 87 -28.86 25.07 -65.35
N GLN A 88 -28.27 25.76 -66.33
CA GLN A 88 -26.99 25.35 -66.94
C GLN A 88 -25.82 25.55 -65.96
N ALA A 89 -25.79 26.66 -65.23
CA ALA A 89 -24.78 26.92 -64.21
C ALA A 89 -24.91 25.91 -63.04
N ALA A 90 -26.14 25.59 -62.63
CA ALA A 90 -26.38 24.56 -61.61
C ALA A 90 -25.89 23.16 -62.04
N ALA A 91 -26.15 22.76 -63.29
CA ALA A 91 -25.67 21.49 -63.83
C ALA A 91 -24.14 21.43 -63.90
N ALA A 92 -23.50 22.49 -64.39
CA ALA A 92 -22.03 22.60 -64.42
C ALA A 92 -21.43 22.56 -63.01
N MET A 93 -22.04 23.23 -62.03
CA MET A 93 -21.59 23.21 -60.63
C MET A 93 -21.65 21.78 -60.07
N SER A 94 -22.76 21.06 -60.29
CA SER A 94 -22.92 19.68 -59.87
C SER A 94 -21.86 18.74 -60.49
N GLU A 95 -21.54 18.92 -61.77
CA GLU A 95 -20.49 18.16 -62.44
C GLU A 95 -19.11 18.43 -61.82
N GLN A 96 -18.77 19.70 -61.57
CA GLN A 96 -17.48 20.07 -60.96
C GLN A 96 -17.34 19.56 -59.54
N MET A 97 -18.42 19.58 -58.74
CA MET A 97 -18.43 18.97 -57.41
C MET A 97 -18.15 17.46 -57.48
N LYS A 98 -18.76 16.73 -58.42
CA LYS A 98 -18.48 15.29 -58.64
C LYS A 98 -17.04 15.02 -59.06
N LEU A 99 -16.45 15.88 -59.89
CA LEU A 99 -15.05 15.77 -60.28
C LEU A 99 -14.10 15.96 -59.10
N LEU A 100 -14.40 16.92 -58.21
CA LEU A 100 -13.64 17.10 -56.97
C LEU A 100 -13.83 15.93 -56.01
N GLU A 101 -15.06 15.45 -55.78
CA GLU A 101 -15.33 14.26 -54.96
C GLU A 101 -14.53 13.05 -55.46
N LYS A 102 -14.53 12.80 -56.77
CA LYS A 102 -13.71 11.73 -57.37
C LYS A 102 -12.22 11.95 -57.13
N GLY A 103 -11.73 13.18 -57.33
CA GLY A 103 -10.32 13.51 -57.09
C GLY A 103 -9.90 13.32 -55.62
N ILE A 104 -10.81 13.62 -54.67
CA ILE A 104 -10.58 13.37 -53.24
C ILE A 104 -10.41 11.87 -53.01
N THR A 105 -11.33 11.04 -53.53
CA THR A 105 -11.25 9.57 -53.40
C THR A 105 -10.00 8.99 -54.05
N ASP A 106 -9.60 9.48 -55.23
CA ASP A 106 -8.41 8.99 -55.94
C ASP A 106 -7.10 9.36 -55.20
N ALA A 107 -7.06 10.52 -54.55
CA ALA A 107 -5.90 11.02 -53.79
C ALA A 107 -5.88 10.52 -52.33
N GLU A 108 -7.01 10.02 -51.82
CA GLU A 108 -7.28 9.73 -50.40
C GLU A 108 -6.15 8.93 -49.72
N ASP A 109 -5.72 7.84 -50.34
CA ASP A 109 -4.68 6.95 -49.81
C ASP A 109 -3.27 7.25 -50.36
N SER A 110 -3.17 7.96 -51.49
CA SER A 110 -1.90 8.13 -52.24
C SER A 110 -1.22 9.47 -52.00
N ASP A 111 -2.00 10.53 -51.77
CA ASP A 111 -1.55 11.90 -51.52
C ASP A 111 -2.57 12.62 -50.61
N PRO A 112 -2.48 12.40 -49.27
CA PRO A 112 -3.41 13.00 -48.32
C PRO A 112 -3.45 14.52 -48.36
N GLU A 113 -2.32 15.17 -48.69
CA GLU A 113 -2.24 16.63 -48.81
C GLU A 113 -3.03 17.13 -50.03
N LEU A 114 -2.94 16.44 -51.17
CA LEU A 114 -3.76 16.72 -52.33
C LEU A 114 -5.25 16.48 -52.03
N ALA A 115 -5.60 15.36 -51.39
CA ALA A 115 -6.99 15.06 -51.03
C ALA A 115 -7.57 16.17 -50.13
N ALA A 116 -6.87 16.58 -49.08
CA ALA A 116 -7.30 17.65 -48.17
C ALA A 116 -7.48 19.00 -48.90
N ARG A 117 -6.61 19.29 -49.89
CA ARG A 117 -6.73 20.50 -50.74
C ARG A 117 -7.93 20.44 -51.69
N LEU A 118 -8.20 19.29 -52.31
CA LEU A 118 -9.38 19.10 -53.16
C LEU A 118 -10.67 19.20 -52.35
N GLU A 119 -10.67 18.67 -51.12
CA GLU A 119 -11.80 18.76 -50.20
C GLU A 119 -12.06 20.20 -49.75
N ARG A 120 -11.01 20.98 -49.44
CA ARG A 120 -11.15 22.42 -49.21
C ARG A 120 -11.75 23.16 -50.40
N ALA A 121 -11.37 22.80 -51.63
CA ALA A 121 -11.95 23.40 -52.83
C ALA A 121 -13.44 23.07 -52.98
N LEU A 122 -13.83 21.82 -52.67
CA LEU A 122 -15.22 21.38 -52.64
C LEU A 122 -16.03 22.15 -51.60
N LEU A 123 -15.48 22.31 -50.39
CA LEU A 123 -16.12 23.08 -49.31
C LEU A 123 -16.30 24.56 -49.71
N LEU A 124 -15.30 25.20 -50.32
CA LEU A 124 -15.46 26.57 -50.81
C LEU A 124 -16.56 26.70 -51.87
N LEU A 125 -16.69 25.72 -52.77
CA LEU A 125 -17.78 25.71 -53.75
C LEU A 125 -19.15 25.57 -53.09
N GLN A 126 -19.26 24.76 -52.04
CA GLN A 126 -20.51 24.54 -51.31
C GLN A 126 -20.95 25.76 -50.49
N PHE A 127 -20.01 26.49 -49.89
CA PHE A 127 -20.31 27.52 -48.89
C PHE A 127 -20.08 28.96 -49.34
N THR A 128 -19.38 29.21 -50.47
CA THR A 128 -18.97 30.58 -50.85
C THR A 128 -19.40 31.03 -52.25
N HIS A 129 -20.22 30.23 -52.95
CA HIS A 129 -20.58 30.50 -54.33
C HIS A 129 -21.36 31.83 -54.50
N PRO A 130 -21.13 32.60 -55.59
CA PRO A 130 -21.96 33.75 -55.92
C PRO A 130 -23.36 33.30 -56.35
N ASP A 131 -24.39 34.07 -56.00
CA ASP A 131 -25.78 33.79 -56.41
C ASP A 131 -26.02 34.02 -57.92
N ASP A 132 -25.09 34.69 -58.60
CA ASP A 132 -25.25 35.25 -59.95
C ASP A 132 -24.34 34.62 -61.03
N LEU A 133 -23.95 33.35 -60.87
CA LEU A 133 -23.15 32.64 -61.89
C LEU A 133 -23.94 32.49 -63.21
N ALA A 134 -23.47 33.21 -64.24
CA ALA A 134 -24.21 33.41 -65.47
C ALA A 134 -24.25 32.19 -66.41
N ASP A 135 -23.20 31.37 -66.47
CA ASP A 135 -23.07 30.22 -67.39
C ASP A 135 -22.00 29.21 -66.90
N GLU A 136 -21.78 28.15 -67.69
CA GLU A 136 -20.76 27.12 -67.42
C GLU A 136 -19.34 27.69 -67.34
N ALA A 137 -19.00 28.68 -68.18
CA ALA A 137 -17.66 29.28 -68.17
C ALA A 137 -17.41 30.05 -66.87
N ALA A 138 -18.42 30.75 -66.35
CA ALA A 138 -18.37 31.41 -65.05
C ALA A 138 -18.17 30.41 -63.90
N VAL A 139 -18.84 29.24 -63.96
CA VAL A 139 -18.66 28.17 -62.98
C VAL A 139 -17.23 27.63 -63.02
N ILE A 140 -16.69 27.32 -64.19
CA ILE A 140 -15.31 26.81 -64.33
C ILE A 140 -14.29 27.83 -63.79
N ALA A 141 -14.46 29.11 -64.12
CA ALA A 141 -13.59 30.17 -63.60
C ALA A 141 -13.65 30.26 -62.07
N TYR A 142 -14.84 30.12 -61.49
CA TYR A 142 -15.04 30.15 -60.05
C TYR A 142 -14.45 28.92 -59.33
N VAL A 143 -14.52 27.73 -59.95
CA VAL A 143 -13.86 26.51 -59.45
C VAL A 143 -12.35 26.70 -59.36
N GLU A 144 -11.72 27.34 -60.34
CA GLU A 144 -10.28 27.63 -60.29
C GLU A 144 -9.91 28.65 -59.19
N VAL A 145 -10.79 29.62 -58.91
CA VAL A 145 -10.65 30.51 -57.74
C VAL A 145 -10.73 29.70 -56.44
N CYS A 146 -11.68 28.76 -56.34
CA CYS A 146 -11.81 27.88 -55.16
C CYS A 146 -10.57 27.01 -54.98
N LYS A 147 -10.05 26.36 -56.04
CA LYS A 147 -8.80 25.58 -55.99
C LYS A 147 -7.60 26.42 -55.56
N THR A 148 -7.50 27.65 -56.05
CA THR A 148 -6.44 28.59 -55.66
C THR A 148 -6.52 28.94 -54.18
N ASN A 149 -7.72 29.28 -53.69
CA ASN A 149 -7.94 29.60 -52.27
C ASN A 149 -7.76 28.38 -51.36
N ALA A 150 -8.07 27.18 -51.87
CA ALA A 150 -7.91 25.90 -51.18
C ALA A 150 -6.45 25.47 -50.99
N ALA A 151 -5.48 26.14 -51.62
CA ALA A 151 -4.06 25.81 -51.47
C ALA A 151 -3.57 25.94 -50.02
N LYS A 152 -4.15 26.84 -49.21
CA LYS A 152 -3.77 27.07 -47.80
C LYS A 152 -4.98 27.00 -46.87
N GLU A 153 -4.85 26.31 -45.75
CA GLU A 153 -5.94 26.14 -44.78
C GLU A 153 -6.41 27.50 -44.24
N SER A 154 -5.47 28.36 -43.85
CA SER A 154 -5.80 29.70 -43.32
C SER A 154 -6.59 30.57 -44.31
N VAL A 155 -6.31 30.46 -45.61
CA VAL A 155 -7.06 31.17 -46.66
C VAL A 155 -8.46 30.58 -46.79
N THR A 156 -8.58 29.25 -46.78
CA THR A 156 -9.87 28.55 -46.85
C THR A 156 -10.76 28.92 -45.67
N ILE A 157 -10.22 28.84 -44.44
CA ILE A 157 -10.91 29.22 -43.19
C ILE A 157 -11.38 30.67 -43.26
N THR A 158 -10.51 31.59 -43.71
CA THR A 158 -10.89 33.01 -43.87
C THR A 158 -12.04 33.20 -44.86
N LYS A 159 -12.08 32.41 -45.94
CA LYS A 159 -13.12 32.49 -46.97
C LYS A 159 -14.45 31.87 -46.53
N LEU A 160 -14.41 30.81 -45.72
CA LEU A 160 -15.61 30.21 -45.11
C LEU A 160 -16.29 31.15 -44.10
N GLY A 161 -15.57 32.13 -43.55
CA GLY A 161 -16.17 33.18 -42.71
C GLY A 161 -16.80 32.60 -41.44
N ALA A 162 -18.08 32.87 -41.21
CA ALA A 162 -18.81 32.45 -40.01
C ALA A 162 -18.99 30.93 -39.91
N ASP A 163 -18.95 30.21 -41.04
CA ASP A 163 -19.18 28.75 -41.08
C ASP A 163 -17.91 27.94 -40.81
N ALA A 164 -16.74 28.59 -40.74
CA ALA A 164 -15.45 27.92 -40.70
C ALA A 164 -15.32 26.90 -39.54
N ASP A 165 -15.73 27.27 -38.32
CA ASP A 165 -15.63 26.38 -37.15
C ASP A 165 -16.50 25.12 -37.33
N GLN A 166 -17.73 25.27 -37.81
CA GLN A 166 -18.63 24.14 -38.05
C GLN A 166 -18.10 23.25 -39.17
N VAL A 167 -17.63 23.85 -40.27
CA VAL A 167 -17.10 23.11 -41.42
C VAL A 167 -15.83 22.32 -41.06
N MET A 168 -14.93 22.90 -40.27
CA MET A 168 -13.74 22.19 -39.77
C MET A 168 -14.11 21.01 -38.87
N ILE A 169 -15.09 21.18 -37.97
CA ILE A 169 -15.57 20.08 -37.13
C ILE A 169 -16.18 18.97 -37.99
N GLN A 170 -16.95 19.31 -39.02
CA GLN A 170 -17.59 18.30 -39.88
C GLN A 170 -16.62 17.61 -40.85
N ASN A 171 -15.53 18.29 -41.22
CA ASN A 171 -14.57 17.82 -42.24
C ASN A 171 -13.11 18.02 -41.76
N PRO A 172 -12.70 17.42 -40.64
CA PRO A 172 -11.38 17.64 -40.06
C PRO A 172 -10.22 17.24 -41.00
N GLN A 173 -10.41 16.23 -41.85
CA GLN A 173 -9.45 15.79 -42.86
C GLN A 173 -9.11 16.86 -43.91
N ALA A 174 -9.99 17.85 -44.12
CA ALA A 174 -9.74 18.96 -45.04
C ALA A 174 -8.80 20.02 -44.42
N PHE A 175 -8.67 20.02 -43.09
CA PHE A 175 -7.90 21.00 -42.32
C PHE A 175 -6.92 20.34 -41.34
N PRO A 176 -6.02 19.45 -41.80
CA PRO A 176 -5.14 18.66 -40.93
C PRO A 176 -4.30 19.52 -39.98
N SER A 177 -3.77 20.66 -40.43
CA SER A 177 -2.94 21.53 -39.59
C SER A 177 -3.75 22.24 -38.51
N SER A 178 -4.88 22.84 -38.91
CA SER A 178 -5.76 23.59 -38.01
C SER A 178 -6.46 22.65 -37.01
N TRP A 179 -6.84 21.45 -37.45
CA TRP A 179 -7.40 20.42 -36.60
C TRP A 179 -6.37 19.87 -35.61
N ALA A 180 -5.12 19.64 -36.05
CA ALA A 180 -4.03 19.26 -35.16
C ALA A 180 -3.78 20.33 -34.08
N ASP A 181 -3.86 21.62 -34.41
CA ASP A 181 -3.75 22.71 -33.43
C ASP A 181 -4.92 22.72 -32.43
N ILE A 182 -6.14 22.45 -32.90
CA ILE A 182 -7.32 22.28 -32.03
C ILE A 182 -7.13 21.10 -31.08
N LEU A 183 -6.64 19.95 -31.57
CA LEU A 183 -6.34 18.78 -30.74
C LEU A 183 -5.26 19.09 -29.70
N ALA A 184 -4.15 19.69 -30.14
CA ALA A 184 -3.05 20.08 -29.25
C ALA A 184 -3.56 20.96 -28.11
N LYS A 185 -4.34 22.00 -28.43
CA LYS A 185 -4.90 22.92 -27.44
C LYS A 185 -5.95 22.26 -26.53
N THR A 186 -6.79 21.39 -27.09
CA THR A 186 -7.91 20.79 -26.36
C THR A 186 -7.44 19.71 -25.38
N LEU A 187 -6.38 18.98 -25.75
CA LEU A 187 -5.86 17.84 -24.99
C LEU A 187 -4.58 18.17 -24.22
N ASP A 188 -4.03 19.39 -24.33
CA ASP A 188 -2.92 19.84 -23.48
C ASP A 188 -3.38 19.88 -22.02
N LEU A 189 -2.68 19.15 -21.13
CA LEU A 189 -2.99 19.15 -19.69
C LEU A 189 -2.78 20.54 -19.07
N GLY A 190 -1.98 21.41 -19.70
CA GLY A 190 -1.61 22.72 -19.16
C GLY A 190 -0.74 22.61 -17.92
N LEU A 191 -0.01 21.49 -17.79
CA LEU A 191 0.87 21.19 -16.66
C LEU A 191 2.32 21.30 -17.10
N ASP A 192 3.14 21.96 -16.29
CA ASP A 192 4.57 22.09 -16.53
C ASP A 192 5.29 20.77 -16.22
N ALA A 193 5.60 20.01 -17.27
CA ALA A 193 6.33 18.75 -17.14
C ALA A 193 7.70 18.92 -16.47
N ALA A 194 8.39 20.05 -16.68
CA ALA A 194 9.68 20.32 -16.06
C ALA A 194 9.51 20.61 -14.56
N GLY A 195 8.49 21.39 -14.20
CA GLY A 195 8.08 21.62 -12.82
C GLY A 195 7.75 20.32 -12.08
N LEU A 196 6.96 19.43 -12.69
CA LEU A 196 6.64 18.12 -12.10
C LEU A 196 7.86 17.21 -11.94
N ALA A 197 8.80 17.21 -12.89
CA ALA A 197 10.06 16.49 -12.76
C ALA A 197 10.91 17.05 -11.61
N ALA A 198 10.95 18.37 -11.44
CA ALA A 198 11.60 19.00 -10.29
C ALA A 198 10.90 18.65 -8.97
N ASP A 199 9.58 18.59 -8.93
CA ASP A 199 8.80 18.16 -7.75
C ASP A 199 9.08 16.71 -7.37
N HIS A 200 9.20 15.82 -8.36
CA HIS A 200 9.61 14.44 -8.15
C HIS A 200 11.01 14.36 -7.51
N GLN A 201 11.97 15.09 -8.05
CA GLN A 201 13.33 15.15 -7.51
C GLN A 201 13.34 15.71 -6.07
N ARG A 202 12.60 16.78 -5.79
CA ARG A 202 12.45 17.34 -4.43
C ARG A 202 11.82 16.33 -3.46
N SER A 203 10.87 15.53 -3.92
CA SER A 203 10.25 14.48 -3.10
C SER A 203 11.22 13.36 -2.76
N TRP A 204 12.09 12.97 -3.71
CA TRP A 204 13.17 12.00 -3.47
C TRP A 204 14.20 12.54 -2.46
N GLU A 205 14.60 13.79 -2.60
CA GLU A 205 15.50 14.46 -1.65
C GLU A 205 14.89 14.54 -0.25
N ASN A 206 13.60 14.90 -0.15
CA ASN A 206 12.86 14.90 1.11
C ASN A 206 12.80 13.50 1.75
N LEU A 207 12.51 12.45 0.96
CA LEU A 207 12.53 11.06 1.43
C LEU A 207 13.91 10.69 2.00
N GLY A 208 14.99 11.10 1.34
CA GLY A 208 16.36 10.92 1.84
C GLY A 208 16.64 11.68 3.13
N GLN A 209 16.17 12.93 3.26
CA GLN A 209 16.32 13.75 4.47
C GLN A 209 15.56 13.16 5.66
N VAL A 210 14.31 12.73 5.47
CA VAL A 210 13.53 12.04 6.51
C VAL A 210 14.18 10.68 6.84
N GLY A 211 14.64 9.94 5.83
CA GLY A 211 15.40 8.70 6.01
C GLY A 211 16.67 8.85 6.84
N ALA A 212 17.34 10.00 6.81
CA ALA A 212 18.50 10.26 7.64
C ALA A 212 18.18 10.38 9.14
N ARG A 213 16.92 10.66 9.51
CA ARG A 213 16.44 10.69 10.90
C ARG A 213 16.14 9.29 11.45
N VAL A 214 15.74 8.36 10.57
CA VAL A 214 15.29 7.00 10.94
C VAL A 214 16.29 6.29 11.85
N PRO A 215 17.61 6.20 11.55
CA PRO A 215 18.52 5.44 12.40
C PRO A 215 18.53 5.95 13.84
N ARG A 216 18.64 7.27 14.03
CA ARG A 216 18.69 7.90 15.35
C ARG A 216 17.37 7.73 16.10
N GLU A 217 16.25 8.10 15.47
CA GLU A 217 14.95 8.12 16.16
C GLU A 217 14.43 6.70 16.44
N VAL A 218 14.67 5.74 15.55
CA VAL A 218 14.34 4.32 15.82
C VAL A 218 15.24 3.75 16.91
N THR A 219 16.53 4.11 16.99
CA THR A 219 17.34 3.69 18.15
C THR A 219 16.85 4.30 19.46
N GLU A 220 16.35 5.55 19.43
CA GLU A 220 15.90 6.25 20.64
C GLU A 220 14.55 5.72 21.13
N TYR A 221 13.57 5.56 20.22
CA TYR A 221 12.17 5.30 20.56
C TYR A 221 11.64 3.92 20.13
N GLY A 222 12.43 3.10 19.45
CA GLY A 222 12.02 1.78 18.95
C GLY A 222 11.16 1.85 17.69
N LEU A 223 10.52 0.74 17.33
CA LEU A 223 9.59 0.65 16.20
C LEU A 223 8.13 0.82 16.66
N PRO A 224 7.23 1.41 15.83
CA PRO A 224 5.81 1.55 16.15
C PRO A 224 5.07 0.22 15.96
N VAL A 225 5.37 -0.75 16.80
CA VAL A 225 4.79 -2.10 16.79
C VAL A 225 4.21 -2.42 18.15
N SER A 226 2.98 -2.92 18.17
CA SER A 226 2.32 -3.29 19.42
C SER A 226 2.91 -4.57 20.03
N LEU A 227 2.64 -4.78 21.32
CA LEU A 227 3.04 -6.00 22.03
C LEU A 227 2.44 -7.28 21.41
N ALA A 228 1.26 -7.18 20.80
CA ALA A 228 0.62 -8.31 20.13
C ALA A 228 1.32 -8.68 18.80
N GLU A 229 1.83 -7.70 18.08
CA GLU A 229 2.45 -7.91 16.76
C GLU A 229 3.90 -8.40 16.87
N ILE A 230 4.65 -7.92 17.86
CA ILE A 230 6.10 -8.13 17.96
C ILE A 230 6.51 -9.60 18.06
N GLY A 231 5.70 -10.45 18.69
CA GLY A 231 5.96 -11.88 18.83
C GLY A 231 6.04 -12.62 17.49
N GLY A 232 5.26 -12.18 16.48
CA GLY A 232 5.22 -12.78 15.15
C GLY A 232 6.18 -12.17 14.14
N LEU A 233 6.76 -11.00 14.43
CA LEU A 233 7.57 -10.26 13.48
C LEU A 233 8.93 -10.93 13.24
N LYS A 234 9.25 -11.25 11.98
CA LYS A 234 10.59 -11.72 11.57
C LYS A 234 11.45 -10.60 10.98
N SER A 235 10.79 -9.64 10.38
CA SER A 235 11.33 -8.42 9.80
C SER A 235 10.31 -7.31 10.03
N PHE A 236 10.78 -6.07 10.07
CA PHE A 236 9.90 -4.91 9.98
C PHE A 236 9.94 -4.38 8.54
N ASP A 237 8.86 -4.60 7.81
CA ASP A 237 8.70 -4.13 6.44
C ASP A 237 7.87 -2.84 6.44
N LEU A 238 8.35 -1.81 5.74
CA LEU A 238 7.60 -0.56 5.59
C LEU A 238 6.31 -0.82 4.80
N LYS A 239 5.16 -0.48 5.38
CA LYS A 239 3.85 -0.57 4.73
C LYS A 239 3.21 0.81 4.56
N PRO A 240 2.36 1.01 3.54
CA PRO A 240 1.65 2.28 3.36
C PRO A 240 0.83 2.70 4.59
N GLN A 241 0.28 1.74 5.32
CA GLN A 241 -0.52 1.99 6.53
C GLN A 241 0.28 2.69 7.64
N HIS A 242 1.62 2.58 7.64
CA HIS A 242 2.44 3.31 8.61
C HIS A 242 2.34 4.83 8.44
N ALA A 243 1.93 5.35 7.28
CA ALA A 243 1.67 6.77 7.08
C ALA A 243 0.45 7.28 7.87
N LEU A 244 -0.40 6.37 8.37
CA LEU A 244 -1.64 6.64 9.10
C LEU A 244 -1.51 6.45 10.61
N LEU A 245 -0.30 6.20 11.13
CA LEU A 245 -0.08 6.10 12.58
C LEU A 245 -0.55 7.39 13.28
N SER A 246 -1.33 7.25 14.35
CA SER A 246 -1.86 8.38 15.12
C SER A 246 -0.74 9.21 15.74
N ASP A 247 0.27 8.53 16.28
CA ASP A 247 1.35 9.16 17.01
C ASP A 247 2.43 9.70 16.07
N PRO A 248 3.01 10.88 16.37
CA PRO A 248 4.21 11.35 15.68
C PRO A 248 5.37 10.37 15.82
N ASP A 249 5.79 9.78 14.70
CA ASP A 249 6.85 8.78 14.64
C ASP A 249 7.65 8.93 13.35
N VAL A 250 8.97 8.70 13.41
CA VAL A 250 9.85 8.81 12.24
C VAL A 250 9.46 7.84 11.12
N VAL A 251 8.90 6.67 11.45
CA VAL A 251 8.42 5.68 10.48
C VAL A 251 7.17 6.20 9.78
N ARG A 252 6.30 6.92 10.49
CA ARG A 252 5.14 7.60 9.89
C ARG A 252 5.58 8.69 8.93
N ASP A 253 6.47 9.58 9.40
CA ASP A 253 7.02 10.67 8.58
C ASP A 253 7.70 10.10 7.32
N TYR A 254 8.46 9.01 7.48
CA TYR A 254 9.11 8.32 6.37
C TYR A 254 8.10 7.71 5.40
N ALA A 255 7.07 7.02 5.89
CA ALA A 255 6.01 6.44 5.07
C ALA A 255 5.23 7.52 4.30
N GLN A 256 4.95 8.66 4.92
CA GLN A 256 4.33 9.82 4.27
C GLN A 256 5.24 10.41 3.19
N ALA A 257 6.54 10.58 3.47
CA ALA A 257 7.51 11.02 2.46
C ALA A 257 7.61 10.03 1.28
N ALA A 258 7.55 8.73 1.55
CA ALA A 258 7.57 7.68 0.53
C ALA A 258 6.31 7.73 -0.36
N LEU A 259 5.13 7.94 0.23
CA LEU A 259 3.90 8.17 -0.53
C LEU A 259 3.96 9.45 -1.36
N GLY A 260 4.53 10.53 -0.81
CA GLY A 260 4.76 11.78 -1.53
C GLY A 260 5.70 11.60 -2.73
N TYR A 261 6.81 10.88 -2.54
CA TYR A 261 7.73 10.50 -3.62
C TYR A 261 7.06 9.66 -4.72
N ARG A 262 6.28 8.65 -4.32
CA ARG A 262 5.52 7.81 -5.25
C ARG A 262 4.52 8.65 -6.05
N ALA A 263 3.75 9.51 -5.39
CA ALA A 263 2.74 10.35 -6.04
C ALA A 263 3.36 11.38 -7.00
N SER A 264 4.45 12.04 -6.64
CA SER A 264 5.14 12.98 -7.52
C SER A 264 5.77 12.28 -8.73
N ALA A 265 6.33 11.08 -8.55
CA ALA A 265 6.85 10.26 -9.65
C ALA A 265 5.75 9.90 -10.65
N MET A 266 4.59 9.42 -10.16
CA MET A 266 3.46 9.04 -11.01
C MET A 266 2.93 10.23 -11.80
N ARG A 267 2.79 11.41 -11.17
CA ARG A 267 2.37 12.64 -11.87
C ARG A 267 3.36 13.06 -12.95
N ALA A 268 4.66 13.10 -12.64
CA ALA A 268 5.69 13.47 -13.60
C ALA A 268 5.72 12.51 -14.80
N GLU A 269 5.62 11.20 -14.54
CA GLU A 269 5.60 10.18 -15.59
C GLU A 269 4.33 10.23 -16.44
N LEU A 270 3.16 10.41 -15.81
CA LEU A 270 1.88 10.54 -16.50
C LEU A 270 1.89 11.74 -17.47
N VAL A 271 2.32 12.91 -16.99
CA VAL A 271 2.37 14.11 -17.83
C VAL A 271 3.41 13.95 -18.95
N ARG A 272 4.60 13.42 -18.66
CA ARG A 272 5.63 13.16 -19.67
C ARG A 272 5.12 12.24 -20.77
N TRP A 273 4.45 11.16 -20.38
CA TRP A 273 3.88 10.18 -21.30
C TRP A 273 2.72 10.78 -22.12
N TRP A 274 1.79 11.49 -21.47
CA TRP A 274 0.67 12.15 -22.15
C TRP A 274 1.16 13.14 -23.21
N THR A 275 2.13 13.98 -22.86
CA THR A 275 2.74 14.94 -23.80
C THR A 275 3.38 14.23 -24.99
N GLN A 276 4.00 13.06 -24.80
CA GLN A 276 4.57 12.27 -25.90
C GLN A 276 3.49 11.70 -26.82
N ILE A 277 2.38 11.19 -26.28
CA ILE A 277 1.26 10.69 -27.08
C ILE A 277 0.59 11.82 -27.84
N LEU A 278 0.26 12.91 -27.15
CA LEU A 278 -0.38 14.06 -27.76
C LEU A 278 0.47 14.60 -28.90
N LYS A 279 1.80 14.72 -28.69
CA LYS A 279 2.72 15.14 -29.76
C LYS A 279 2.64 14.22 -30.98
N ARG A 280 2.69 12.89 -30.80
CA ARG A 280 2.61 11.94 -31.92
C ARG A 280 1.30 12.03 -32.67
N LEU A 281 0.18 12.13 -31.94
CA LEU A 281 -1.15 12.28 -32.53
C LEU A 281 -1.25 13.59 -33.33
N VAL A 282 -0.80 14.71 -32.74
CA VAL A 282 -0.78 16.02 -33.39
C VAL A 282 0.09 16.00 -34.65
N ASP A 283 1.27 15.38 -34.58
CA ASP A 283 2.18 15.27 -35.73
C ASP A 283 1.56 14.43 -36.86
N SER A 284 0.85 13.33 -36.54
CA SER A 284 0.18 12.45 -37.52
C SER A 284 -1.09 13.06 -38.12
N VAL A 285 -1.89 13.77 -37.32
CA VAL A 285 -3.05 14.52 -37.85
C VAL A 285 -2.56 15.65 -38.74
N ARG A 286 -1.49 16.36 -38.35
CA ARG A 286 -0.93 17.46 -39.13
C ARG A 286 -0.34 17.00 -40.47
N SER A 287 0.24 15.81 -40.55
CA SER A 287 0.71 15.23 -41.81
C SER A 287 -0.43 14.74 -42.71
N GLY A 288 -1.67 14.70 -42.21
CA GLY A 288 -2.83 14.17 -42.92
C GLY A 288 -2.86 12.63 -42.97
N GLU A 289 -1.95 11.96 -42.26
CA GLU A 289 -1.93 10.50 -42.15
C GLU A 289 -3.12 9.98 -41.32
N GLU A 290 -3.54 10.75 -40.32
CA GLU A 290 -4.65 10.41 -39.43
C GLU A 290 -5.71 11.52 -39.37
N THR A 291 -6.95 11.14 -39.02
CA THR A 291 -8.03 12.10 -38.77
C THR A 291 -8.83 11.65 -37.56
N VAL A 292 -8.87 12.50 -36.53
CA VAL A 292 -9.64 12.25 -35.29
C VAL A 292 -11.07 12.75 -35.46
N ASP A 293 -12.04 11.89 -35.20
CA ASP A 293 -13.46 12.23 -35.22
C ASP A 293 -13.80 13.19 -34.05
N PRO A 294 -14.48 14.32 -34.29
CA PRO A 294 -14.92 15.23 -33.23
C PRO A 294 -15.76 14.57 -32.12
N ALA A 295 -16.58 13.57 -32.46
CA ALA A 295 -17.37 12.83 -31.47
C ALA A 295 -16.46 12.01 -30.53
N GLU A 296 -15.35 11.48 -31.06
CA GLU A 296 -14.32 10.82 -30.26
C GLU A 296 -13.56 11.84 -29.41
N LEU A 297 -13.20 12.99 -29.97
CA LEU A 297 -12.58 14.08 -29.22
C LEU A 297 -13.44 14.52 -28.03
N ALA A 298 -14.77 14.60 -28.19
CA ALA A 298 -15.69 14.92 -27.11
C ALA A 298 -15.66 13.87 -25.98
N LYS A 299 -15.58 12.57 -26.33
CA LYS A 299 -15.40 11.48 -25.36
C LYS A 299 -14.06 11.58 -24.63
N ILE A 300 -12.97 11.80 -25.38
CA ILE A 300 -11.62 11.96 -24.84
C ILE A 300 -11.56 13.14 -23.86
N LYS A 301 -12.24 14.24 -24.17
CA LYS A 301 -12.30 15.43 -23.31
C LYS A 301 -12.86 15.15 -21.91
N GLY A 302 -13.86 14.26 -21.82
CA GLY A 302 -14.41 13.82 -20.53
C GLY A 302 -13.37 13.09 -19.68
N THR A 303 -12.62 12.17 -20.27
CA THR A 303 -11.53 11.46 -19.58
C THR A 303 -10.34 12.36 -19.27
N TYR A 304 -9.98 13.24 -20.20
CA TYR A 304 -8.92 14.24 -20.05
C TYR A 304 -9.13 15.09 -18.79
N SER A 305 -10.37 15.51 -18.50
CA SER A 305 -10.64 16.32 -17.30
C SER A 305 -10.22 15.61 -16.02
N ARG A 306 -10.52 14.31 -15.89
CA ARG A 306 -10.13 13.49 -14.74
C ARG A 306 -8.62 13.24 -14.67
N VAL A 307 -7.97 12.97 -15.81
CA VAL A 307 -6.50 12.83 -15.87
C VAL A 307 -5.81 14.12 -15.46
N LYS A 308 -6.34 15.27 -15.89
CA LYS A 308 -5.87 16.59 -15.50
C LYS A 308 -6.09 16.85 -14.01
N ASP A 309 -7.27 16.54 -13.48
CA ASP A 309 -7.60 16.71 -12.06
C ASP A 309 -6.66 15.85 -11.20
N PHE A 310 -6.41 14.61 -11.59
CA PHE A 310 -5.43 13.74 -10.94
C PHE A 310 -4.01 14.32 -11.00
N ALA A 311 -3.54 14.71 -12.19
CA ALA A 311 -2.19 15.22 -12.37
C ALA A 311 -1.97 16.59 -11.70
N SER A 312 -3.04 17.38 -11.52
CA SER A 312 -3.02 18.66 -10.82
C SER A 312 -3.25 18.54 -9.32
N SER A 313 -3.78 17.40 -8.84
CA SER A 313 -3.93 17.16 -7.41
C SER A 313 -2.56 17.19 -6.72
N GLY A 314 -2.41 18.11 -5.75
CA GLY A 314 -1.20 18.24 -4.94
C GLY A 314 -1.04 17.13 -3.91
N ALA A 315 -2.13 16.42 -3.60
CA ALA A 315 -2.17 15.39 -2.59
C ALA A 315 -1.81 14.01 -3.20
N PRO A 316 -1.10 13.14 -2.45
CA PRO A 316 -1.01 11.74 -2.81
C PRO A 316 -2.44 11.17 -2.86
N PRO A 317 -2.83 10.51 -3.96
CA PRO A 317 -4.17 9.96 -4.07
C PRO A 317 -4.38 8.91 -2.97
N GLY A 318 -5.57 8.90 -2.37
CA GLY A 318 -5.98 7.80 -1.50
C GLY A 318 -6.02 6.48 -2.29
N GLU A 319 -5.93 5.34 -1.60
CA GLU A 319 -6.02 4.03 -2.25
C GLU A 319 -7.35 3.87 -3.03
N ASP A 320 -8.43 4.45 -2.53
CA ASP A 320 -9.74 4.43 -3.19
C ASP A 320 -9.76 5.28 -4.46
N GLN A 321 -9.12 6.45 -4.46
CA GLN A 321 -8.96 7.26 -5.68
C GLN A 321 -8.13 6.55 -6.74
N PHE A 322 -7.12 5.75 -6.31
CA PHE A 322 -6.40 4.88 -7.22
C PHE A 322 -7.30 3.80 -7.81
N ARG A 323 -8.16 3.16 -7.00
CA ARG A 323 -9.11 2.13 -7.45
C ARG A 323 -10.23 2.67 -8.32
N GLU A 324 -10.77 3.85 -8.01
CA GLU A 324 -11.80 4.52 -8.83
C GLU A 324 -11.24 4.91 -10.18
N LEU A 325 -10.03 5.48 -10.19
CA LEU A 325 -9.33 5.78 -11.43
C LEU A 325 -9.07 4.48 -12.23
N ASP A 326 -8.69 3.39 -11.58
CA ASP A 326 -8.50 2.07 -12.20
C ASP A 326 -9.81 1.50 -12.77
N ALA A 327 -10.92 1.57 -12.04
CA ALA A 327 -12.23 1.10 -12.48
C ALA A 327 -12.78 1.92 -13.66
N ASP A 328 -12.59 3.24 -13.65
CA ASP A 328 -12.97 4.12 -14.76
C ASP A 328 -12.11 3.87 -15.99
N VAL A 329 -10.80 3.67 -15.78
CA VAL A 329 -9.83 3.28 -16.82
C VAL A 329 -10.20 1.91 -17.40
N VAL A 330 -10.68 0.95 -16.60
CA VAL A 330 -11.20 -0.34 -17.07
C VAL A 330 -12.51 -0.17 -17.86
N ASN A 331 -13.42 0.71 -17.45
CA ASN A 331 -14.68 1.01 -18.17
C ASN A 331 -14.47 1.73 -19.51
N LEU A 332 -13.27 2.27 -19.77
CA LEU A 332 -12.85 2.87 -21.04
C LEU A 332 -12.39 1.85 -22.09
N HIS A 333 -12.64 0.55 -21.87
CA HIS A 333 -12.22 -0.55 -22.74
C HIS A 333 -12.70 -0.48 -24.20
N GLU A 334 -13.74 0.32 -24.51
CA GLU A 334 -14.37 0.31 -25.83
C GLU A 334 -13.78 1.29 -26.86
N LEU A 335 -12.84 2.18 -26.50
CA LEU A 335 -12.35 3.17 -27.48
C LEU A 335 -10.95 3.71 -27.16
N ILE A 336 -9.99 3.50 -28.07
CA ILE A 336 -8.68 4.21 -28.22
C ILE A 336 -7.71 4.19 -27.01
N MET A 337 -8.22 3.97 -25.79
CA MET A 337 -7.59 4.09 -24.50
C MET A 337 -7.01 2.77 -23.98
N LEU A 338 -7.20 1.64 -24.68
CA LEU A 338 -6.62 0.33 -24.29
C LEU A 338 -5.10 0.42 -24.07
N THR A 339 -4.43 1.27 -24.85
CA THR A 339 -2.98 1.54 -24.75
C THR A 339 -2.62 2.49 -23.61
N ALA A 340 -3.51 3.45 -23.30
CA ALA A 340 -3.42 4.31 -22.12
C ALA A 340 -3.58 3.49 -20.84
N ILE A 341 -4.51 2.54 -20.86
CA ILE A 341 -4.80 1.57 -19.79
C ILE A 341 -3.61 0.62 -19.60
N LEU A 342 -3.04 0.05 -20.67
CA LEU A 342 -1.85 -0.81 -20.58
C LEU A 342 -0.61 -0.06 -20.07
N SER A 343 -0.43 1.20 -20.48
CA SER A 343 0.67 2.07 -20.01
C SER A 343 0.46 2.51 -18.55
N TYR A 344 -0.78 2.74 -18.14
CA TYR A 344 -1.16 3.05 -16.76
C TYR A 344 -1.05 1.80 -15.85
N ALA A 345 -1.38 0.60 -16.35
CA ALA A 345 -1.13 -0.66 -15.67
C ALA A 345 0.38 -0.91 -15.49
N THR A 346 1.23 -0.53 -16.46
CA THR A 346 2.68 -0.47 -16.22
C THR A 346 3.07 0.64 -15.25
N GLY A 347 2.30 1.74 -15.17
CA GLY A 347 2.41 2.77 -14.14
C GLY A 347 2.09 2.23 -12.74
N LEU A 348 1.12 1.32 -12.61
CA LEU A 348 0.81 0.61 -11.36
C LEU A 348 1.92 -0.39 -11.00
N HIS A 349 2.47 -1.10 -11.98
CA HIS A 349 3.66 -1.93 -11.76
C HIS A 349 4.84 -1.09 -11.25
N ARG A 350 5.13 0.03 -11.93
CA ARG A 350 6.18 0.98 -11.55
C ARG A 350 5.90 1.66 -10.22
N SER A 351 4.63 1.87 -9.89
CA SER A 351 4.20 2.36 -8.59
C SER A 351 4.59 1.39 -7.47
N GLY A 352 4.48 0.07 -7.71
CA GLY A 352 5.02 -0.95 -6.82
C GLY A 352 6.55 -0.87 -6.71
N GLU A 353 7.26 -0.70 -7.83
CA GLU A 353 8.73 -0.52 -7.85
C GLU A 353 9.18 0.73 -7.08
N LEU A 354 8.48 1.85 -7.21
CA LEU A 354 8.76 3.09 -6.50
C LEU A 354 8.57 2.95 -4.98
N TRP A 355 7.51 2.22 -4.56
CA TRP A 355 7.34 1.86 -3.16
C TRP A 355 8.46 0.95 -2.68
N GLN A 356 8.82 -0.07 -3.47
CA GLN A 356 9.90 -0.98 -3.13
C GLN A 356 11.24 -0.25 -2.99
N GLN A 357 11.55 0.71 -3.86
CA GLN A 357 12.75 1.55 -3.75
C GLN A 357 12.79 2.34 -2.43
N ALA A 358 11.66 2.93 -2.02
CA ALA A 358 11.55 3.60 -0.73
C ALA A 358 11.67 2.62 0.45
N ALA A 359 11.03 1.46 0.36
CA ALA A 359 11.11 0.41 1.39
C ALA A 359 12.53 -0.16 1.52
N ASP A 360 13.26 -0.33 0.42
CA ASP A 360 14.65 -0.78 0.42
C ASP A 360 15.57 0.28 1.06
N LEU A 361 15.37 1.56 0.73
CA LEU A 361 16.07 2.66 1.39
C LEU A 361 15.79 2.67 2.90
N PHE A 362 14.53 2.44 3.31
CA PHE A 362 14.17 2.30 4.72
C PHE A 362 14.89 1.13 5.40
N LYS A 363 14.97 -0.04 4.75
CA LYS A 363 15.72 -1.20 5.26
C LYS A 363 17.21 -0.90 5.44
N VAL A 364 17.82 -0.15 4.52
CA VAL A 364 19.20 0.33 4.69
C VAL A 364 19.32 1.21 5.94
N LYS A 365 18.35 2.10 6.18
CA LYS A 365 18.32 2.95 7.37
C LYS A 365 18.07 2.18 8.67
N LEU A 366 17.26 1.12 8.65
CA LEU A 366 17.16 0.20 9.79
C LEU A 366 18.48 -0.54 10.03
N GLY A 367 19.19 -0.97 8.99
CA GLY A 367 20.53 -1.56 9.14
C GLY A 367 21.58 -0.60 9.73
N GLU A 368 21.47 0.71 9.43
CA GLU A 368 22.26 1.74 10.10
C GLU A 368 21.91 1.85 11.60
N ALA A 369 20.63 1.72 11.96
CA ALA A 369 20.17 1.68 13.35
C ALA A 369 20.69 0.43 14.09
N ASP A 370 20.61 -0.74 13.45
CA ASP A 370 21.16 -1.99 13.99
C ASP A 370 22.66 -1.84 14.28
N ALA A 371 23.41 -1.22 13.38
CA ALA A 371 24.84 -0.96 13.58
C ALA A 371 25.15 0.01 14.75
N ILE A 372 24.20 0.86 15.14
CA ILE A 372 24.31 1.71 16.35
C ILE A 372 24.08 0.85 17.59
N ILE A 373 23.01 0.05 17.60
CA ILE A 373 22.64 -0.84 18.72
C ILE A 373 23.75 -1.86 19.00
N ALA A 374 24.30 -2.49 17.97
CA ALA A 374 25.41 -3.45 18.11
C ALA A 374 26.69 -2.87 18.73
N ARG A 375 26.83 -1.53 18.80
CA ARG A 375 27.96 -0.84 19.46
C ARG A 375 27.67 -0.46 20.90
N TRP A 376 26.42 -0.56 21.34
CA TRP A 376 26.05 -0.29 22.71
C TRP A 376 26.68 -1.32 23.64
N GLY A 377 27.06 -0.86 24.83
CA GLY A 377 27.40 -1.78 25.91
C GLY A 377 26.14 -2.45 26.44
N MET A 378 26.33 -3.54 27.18
CA MET A 378 25.27 -4.29 27.86
C MET A 378 24.27 -3.37 28.59
N ILE A 379 24.78 -2.43 29.40
CA ILE A 379 23.97 -1.53 30.22
C ILE A 379 23.14 -0.57 29.35
N GLU A 380 23.73 0.00 28.31
CA GLU A 380 23.04 0.97 27.45
C GLU A 380 21.94 0.30 26.62
N THR A 381 22.19 -0.92 26.14
CA THR A 381 21.20 -1.72 25.41
C THR A 381 20.00 -2.05 26.28
N LEU A 382 20.27 -2.51 27.50
CA LEU A 382 19.23 -2.84 28.47
C LEU A 382 18.43 -1.61 28.92
N LYS A 383 19.09 -0.46 29.09
CA LYS A 383 18.41 0.82 29.35
C LYS A 383 17.44 1.18 28.22
N HIS A 384 17.86 1.09 26.96
CA HIS A 384 16.97 1.35 25.83
C HIS A 384 15.86 0.32 25.72
N ALA A 385 16.11 -0.95 26.08
CA ALA A 385 15.05 -1.96 26.14
C ALA A 385 13.90 -1.52 27.06
N PHE A 386 14.22 -0.99 28.24
CA PHE A 386 13.24 -0.45 29.18
C PHE A 386 12.56 0.82 28.69
N LEU A 387 13.31 1.75 28.09
CA LEU A 387 12.73 2.97 27.51
C LEU A 387 11.72 2.64 26.41
N TRP A 388 12.03 1.70 25.53
CA TRP A 388 11.11 1.28 24.47
C TRP A 388 9.84 0.61 25.00
N MET A 389 9.90 -0.08 26.14
CA MET A 389 8.69 -0.61 26.77
C MET A 389 7.75 0.53 27.19
N ILE A 390 8.30 1.64 27.67
CA ILE A 390 7.54 2.82 28.09
C ILE A 390 7.02 3.58 26.87
N ASP A 391 7.87 3.83 25.87
CA ASP A 391 7.54 4.64 24.69
C ASP A 391 6.57 3.93 23.73
N ARG A 392 6.50 2.59 23.79
CA ARG A 392 5.58 1.78 22.97
C ARG A 392 4.39 1.23 23.75
N ASP A 393 4.13 1.77 24.94
CA ASP A 393 3.00 1.41 25.80
C ASP A 393 2.89 -0.12 26.05
N TYR A 394 4.03 -0.81 26.15
CA TYR A 394 4.04 -2.24 26.48
C TYR A 394 3.68 -2.44 27.95
N VAL A 395 4.01 -1.47 28.79
CA VAL A 395 3.72 -1.49 30.22
C VAL A 395 2.55 -0.57 30.55
N GLY A 396 1.58 -1.11 31.29
CA GLY A 396 0.51 -0.29 31.88
C GLY A 396 1.02 0.57 33.06
N ASP A 397 0.17 1.47 33.54
CA ASP A 397 0.50 2.51 34.54
C ASP A 397 1.23 1.98 35.79
N GLN A 398 0.86 0.78 36.27
CA GLN A 398 1.46 0.18 37.48
C GLN A 398 2.89 -0.30 37.27
N LEU A 399 3.27 -0.70 36.06
CA LEU A 399 4.61 -1.19 35.74
C LEU A 399 5.59 -0.06 35.43
N LEU A 400 5.10 1.13 35.06
CA LEU A 400 5.93 2.25 34.62
C LEU A 400 6.87 2.76 35.72
N LEU A 401 6.38 2.86 36.95
CA LEU A 401 7.20 3.22 38.12
C LEU A 401 8.28 2.19 38.42
N MET A 402 7.92 0.92 38.29
CA MET A 402 8.80 -0.21 38.56
C MET A 402 9.92 -0.30 37.52
N VAL A 403 9.61 -0.12 36.24
CA VAL A 403 10.60 -0.05 35.17
C VAL A 403 11.60 1.07 35.44
N HIS A 404 11.16 2.24 35.90
CA HIS A 404 12.07 3.34 36.22
C HIS A 404 13.04 2.98 37.37
N VAL A 405 12.54 2.40 38.45
CA VAL A 405 13.39 1.93 39.57
C VAL A 405 14.40 0.87 39.08
N LEU A 406 13.99 -0.03 38.19
CA LEU A 406 14.89 -1.04 37.61
C LEU A 406 15.97 -0.40 36.72
N VAL A 407 15.64 0.62 35.93
CA VAL A 407 16.60 1.35 35.09
C VAL A 407 17.65 2.08 35.94
N ASP A 408 17.25 2.72 37.03
CA ASP A 408 18.17 3.45 37.91
C ASP A 408 19.10 2.54 38.70
N ASN A 409 18.68 1.30 38.96
CA ASN A 409 19.43 0.31 39.76
C ASN A 409 19.97 -0.85 38.93
N ILE A 410 20.04 -0.67 37.61
CA ILE A 410 20.29 -1.74 36.64
C ILE A 410 21.64 -2.45 36.86
N GLY A 411 22.67 -1.71 37.29
CA GLY A 411 24.00 -2.24 37.57
C GLY A 411 23.98 -3.22 38.74
N ASP A 412 23.35 -2.83 39.86
CA ASP A 412 23.27 -3.64 41.08
C ASP A 412 22.40 -4.89 40.88
N ILE A 413 21.32 -4.76 40.11
CA ILE A 413 20.43 -5.89 39.77
C ILE A 413 21.17 -6.88 38.89
N MET A 414 21.87 -6.41 37.86
CA MET A 414 22.64 -7.27 36.95
C MET A 414 23.78 -7.99 37.67
N GLU A 415 24.50 -7.33 38.59
CA GLU A 415 25.52 -7.99 39.40
C GLU A 415 24.93 -9.17 40.20
N LYS A 416 23.77 -8.96 40.84
CA LYS A 416 23.09 -9.99 41.61
C LYS A 416 22.51 -11.11 40.73
N LEU A 417 21.93 -10.78 39.57
CA LEU A 417 21.42 -11.77 38.60
C LEU A 417 22.54 -12.58 37.97
N LEU A 418 23.68 -11.96 37.62
CA LEU A 418 24.84 -12.67 37.07
C LEU A 418 25.51 -13.56 38.13
N LEU A 419 25.57 -13.12 39.38
CA LEU A 419 26.02 -13.95 40.49
C LEU A 419 25.10 -15.17 40.64
N PHE A 420 23.78 -14.97 40.55
CA PHE A 420 22.79 -16.04 40.62
C PHE A 420 22.90 -17.04 39.47
N MET A 421 22.94 -16.57 38.22
CA MET A 421 23.12 -17.43 37.03
C MET A 421 24.49 -18.13 37.03
N GLY A 422 25.54 -17.46 37.49
CA GLY A 422 26.88 -18.03 37.61
C GLY A 422 26.97 -19.12 38.67
N LEU A 423 26.22 -18.99 39.77
CA LEU A 423 26.12 -20.04 40.81
C LEU A 423 25.39 -21.29 40.27
N GLN A 424 24.40 -21.14 39.40
CA GLN A 424 23.69 -22.26 38.75
C GLN A 424 24.52 -22.98 37.68
N ALA A 425 25.50 -22.31 37.05
CA ALA A 425 26.38 -22.95 36.07
C ALA A 425 27.37 -23.98 36.68
N ILE A 426 27.43 -24.10 38.00
CA ILE A 426 28.27 -25.08 38.72
C ILE A 426 27.38 -26.29 39.11
N PRO A 427 27.56 -27.48 38.49
CA PRO A 427 26.61 -28.60 38.60
C PRO A 427 26.27 -29.08 40.02
N PHE A 428 27.16 -28.89 40.99
CA PHE A 428 26.93 -29.26 42.40
C PHE A 428 26.30 -28.15 43.24
N VAL A 429 26.48 -26.88 42.84
CA VAL A 429 25.87 -25.71 43.51
C VAL A 429 24.43 -25.56 43.04
N ASP A 430 24.16 -25.87 41.77
CA ASP A 430 22.82 -25.91 41.15
C ASP A 430 21.82 -26.71 41.99
N ILE A 431 22.15 -27.96 42.34
CA ILE A 431 21.29 -28.84 43.15
C ILE A 431 20.99 -28.25 44.54
N ILE A 432 21.96 -27.55 45.15
CA ILE A 432 21.82 -26.97 46.50
C ILE A 432 21.01 -25.67 46.46
N VAL A 433 21.28 -24.82 45.47
CA VAL A 433 20.57 -23.55 45.25
C VAL A 433 19.12 -23.82 44.86
N ASP A 434 18.87 -24.78 43.98
CA ASP A 434 17.52 -25.19 43.58
C ASP A 434 16.75 -25.84 44.74
N ALA A 435 17.40 -26.67 45.56
CA ALA A 435 16.77 -27.23 46.77
C ALA A 435 16.46 -26.15 47.82
N TYR A 436 17.33 -25.16 47.98
CA TYR A 436 17.12 -24.04 48.90
C TYR A 436 15.99 -23.11 48.43
N LEU A 437 16.00 -22.71 47.15
CA LEU A 437 14.97 -21.84 46.56
C LEU A 437 13.62 -22.54 46.41
N GLY A 438 13.62 -23.83 46.05
CA GLY A 438 12.40 -24.63 46.00
C GLY A 438 11.71 -24.77 47.35
N VAL A 439 12.49 -24.74 48.45
CA VAL A 439 11.98 -24.86 49.83
C VAL A 439 11.62 -23.51 50.46
N GLU A 440 12.37 -22.43 50.22
CA GLU A 440 12.10 -21.10 50.82
C GLU A 440 11.27 -20.17 49.95
N MET A 441 11.39 -20.24 48.61
CA MET A 441 10.86 -19.24 47.68
C MET A 441 9.74 -19.76 46.77
N GLY A 442 9.60 -21.09 46.63
CA GLY A 442 8.58 -21.73 45.81
C GLY A 442 8.95 -21.79 44.32
N VAL A 443 8.48 -22.84 43.64
CA VAL A 443 8.80 -23.14 42.22
C VAL A 443 8.40 -22.00 41.28
N ASP A 444 7.31 -21.29 41.58
CA ASP A 444 6.81 -20.19 40.75
C ASP A 444 7.71 -18.95 40.79
N LEU A 445 8.37 -18.67 41.92
CA LEU A 445 9.31 -17.55 42.03
C LEU A 445 10.63 -17.87 41.31
N ALA A 446 11.14 -19.09 41.43
CA ALA A 446 12.34 -19.53 40.70
C ALA A 446 12.14 -19.44 39.19
N LYS A 447 10.97 -19.87 38.69
CA LYS A 447 10.61 -19.74 37.28
C LYS A 447 10.49 -18.28 36.84
N ALA A 448 9.86 -17.41 37.65
CA ALA A 448 9.76 -15.99 37.33
C ALA A 448 11.13 -15.29 37.32
N LEU A 449 12.04 -15.63 38.24
CA LEU A 449 13.40 -15.12 38.26
C LEU A 449 14.22 -15.63 37.07
N TRP A 450 14.01 -16.87 36.64
CA TRP A 450 14.61 -17.42 35.43
C TRP A 450 14.10 -16.72 34.18
N ASP A 451 12.77 -16.59 34.01
CA ASP A 451 12.16 -15.93 32.86
C ASP A 451 12.62 -14.47 32.79
N LEU A 452 12.66 -13.77 33.94
CA LEU A 452 13.22 -12.43 34.06
C LEU A 452 14.70 -12.42 33.66
N GLY A 453 15.54 -13.29 34.23
CA GLY A 453 16.96 -13.39 33.89
C GLY A 453 17.20 -13.63 32.40
N SER A 454 16.40 -14.51 31.78
CA SER A 454 16.46 -14.78 30.34
C SER A 454 16.09 -13.55 29.52
N ALA A 455 15.05 -12.80 29.92
CA ALA A 455 14.66 -11.56 29.27
C ALA A 455 15.72 -10.45 29.41
N PHE A 456 16.41 -10.38 30.56
CA PHE A 456 17.57 -9.49 30.74
C PHE A 456 18.73 -9.89 29.81
N VAL A 457 19.04 -11.19 29.70
CA VAL A 457 20.09 -11.67 28.79
C VAL A 457 19.74 -11.35 27.34
N ASP A 458 18.50 -11.62 26.90
CA ASP A 458 18.01 -11.30 25.56
C ASP A 458 18.14 -9.79 25.28
N ALA A 459 17.71 -8.94 26.21
CA ALA A 459 17.77 -7.49 26.04
C ALA A 459 19.20 -6.97 26.02
N SER A 460 20.07 -7.53 26.85
CA SER A 460 21.46 -7.10 26.97
C SER A 460 22.36 -7.57 25.83
N SER A 461 21.94 -8.60 25.09
CA SER A 461 22.65 -9.18 23.95
C SER A 461 22.02 -8.82 22.60
N ALA A 462 20.92 -8.07 22.60
CA ALA A 462 20.30 -7.59 21.38
C ALA A 462 21.22 -6.64 20.60
N ASP A 463 21.41 -6.95 19.32
CA ASP A 463 22.31 -6.24 18.40
C ASP A 463 21.56 -5.60 17.21
N THR A 464 20.24 -5.76 17.15
CA THR A 464 19.37 -5.18 16.12
C THR A 464 18.17 -4.51 16.75
N VAL A 465 17.54 -3.59 16.02
CA VAL A 465 16.29 -2.94 16.43
C VAL A 465 15.22 -3.98 16.72
N LEU A 466 15.04 -4.97 15.84
CA LEU A 466 13.99 -5.97 16.03
C LEU A 466 14.27 -6.90 17.22
N SER A 467 15.53 -7.33 17.43
CA SER A 467 15.87 -8.17 18.59
C SER A 467 15.70 -7.39 19.89
N LEU A 468 16.08 -6.11 19.93
CA LEU A 468 15.89 -5.27 21.10
C LEU A 468 14.40 -5.05 21.42
N GLN A 469 13.58 -4.77 20.40
CA GLN A 469 12.13 -4.58 20.57
C GLN A 469 11.45 -5.87 21.08
N LYS A 470 11.86 -7.04 20.57
CA LYS A 470 11.40 -8.33 21.07
C LYS A 470 11.83 -8.58 22.51
N ALA A 471 13.06 -8.22 22.85
CA ALA A 471 13.55 -8.35 24.21
C ALA A 471 12.82 -7.41 25.17
N SER A 472 12.49 -6.18 24.76
CA SER A 472 11.60 -5.26 25.48
C SER A 472 10.22 -5.89 25.74
N ALA A 473 9.63 -6.53 24.73
CA ALA A 473 8.36 -7.23 24.87
C ALA A 473 8.45 -8.46 25.81
N HIS A 474 9.57 -9.20 25.74
CA HIS A 474 9.83 -10.31 26.64
C HIS A 474 10.01 -9.83 28.09
N LEU A 475 10.79 -8.77 28.30
CA LEU A 475 10.94 -8.10 29.60
C LEU A 475 9.59 -7.65 30.16
N THR A 476 8.76 -7.02 29.33
CA THR A 476 7.39 -6.65 29.72
C THR A 476 6.60 -7.84 30.23
N SER A 477 6.61 -8.95 29.46
CA SER A 477 5.87 -10.16 29.81
C SER A 477 6.38 -10.78 31.10
N ALA A 478 7.71 -10.84 31.28
CA ALA A 478 8.34 -11.33 32.50
C ALA A 478 7.96 -10.46 33.72
N LEU A 479 7.91 -9.13 33.54
CA LEU A 479 7.61 -8.19 34.62
C LEU A 479 6.13 -8.16 35.02
N ILE A 480 5.21 -8.49 34.11
CA ILE A 480 3.76 -8.57 34.41
C ILE A 480 3.45 -9.75 35.35
N THR A 481 4.33 -10.74 35.46
CA THR A 481 4.07 -11.92 36.31
C THR A 481 4.11 -11.57 37.81
N ALA A 482 3.12 -12.04 38.56
CA ALA A 482 2.88 -11.73 39.99
C ALA A 482 4.06 -11.95 40.98
N PRO A 483 5.03 -12.87 40.75
CA PRO A 483 6.15 -13.08 41.68
C PRO A 483 7.13 -11.90 41.77
N LEU A 484 7.04 -10.92 40.88
CA LEU A 484 8.02 -9.84 40.78
C LEU A 484 8.04 -8.88 42.00
N ARG A 485 6.91 -8.64 42.66
CA ARG A 485 6.91 -7.83 43.91
C ARG A 485 7.82 -8.45 44.98
N ILE A 486 7.83 -9.78 45.07
CA ILE A 486 8.69 -10.55 45.97
C ILE A 486 10.16 -10.40 45.56
N ALA A 487 10.44 -10.39 44.25
CA ALA A 487 11.79 -10.13 43.74
C ALA A 487 12.28 -8.70 44.06
N LEU A 488 11.42 -7.68 43.96
CA LEU A 488 11.79 -6.30 44.30
C LEU A 488 12.08 -6.12 45.80
N ASP A 489 11.30 -6.78 46.66
CA ASP A 489 11.59 -6.84 48.10
C ASP A 489 12.94 -7.52 48.36
N TYR A 490 13.24 -8.61 47.66
CA TYR A 490 14.54 -9.30 47.73
C TYR A 490 15.71 -8.41 47.29
N PHE A 491 15.51 -7.55 46.27
CA PHE A 491 16.52 -6.59 45.83
C PHE A 491 16.62 -5.33 46.70
N GLY A 492 15.70 -5.13 47.66
CA GLY A 492 15.66 -3.96 48.54
C GLY A 492 15.10 -2.70 47.87
N LEU A 493 14.33 -2.84 46.79
CA LEU A 493 13.85 -1.74 45.94
C LEU A 493 12.43 -1.27 46.28
N SER A 494 11.72 -1.97 47.17
CA SER A 494 10.33 -1.66 47.50
C SER A 494 10.14 -0.30 48.18
N ALA A 495 11.13 0.16 48.96
CA ALA A 495 11.11 1.49 49.57
C ALA A 495 11.13 2.61 48.50
N THR A 496 11.91 2.44 47.43
CA THR A 496 12.00 3.40 46.32
C THR A 496 10.71 3.42 45.52
N LEU A 497 10.12 2.25 45.25
CA LEU A 497 8.83 2.14 44.56
C LEU A 497 7.70 2.82 45.37
N ALA A 498 7.65 2.60 46.68
CA ALA A 498 6.65 3.22 47.55
C ALA A 498 6.74 4.76 47.58
N GLN A 499 7.97 5.32 47.51
CA GLN A 499 8.17 6.77 47.43
C GLN A 499 7.64 7.34 46.11
N LEU A 500 7.86 6.63 44.99
CA LEU A 500 7.34 7.01 43.68
C LEU A 500 5.80 6.90 43.62
N GLU A 501 5.20 5.83 44.13
CA GLU A 501 3.74 5.66 44.20
C GLU A 501 3.08 6.77 45.02
N ALA A 502 3.67 7.12 46.17
CA ALA A 502 3.19 8.24 47.00
C ALA A 502 3.24 9.57 46.23
N ARG A 503 4.26 9.76 45.39
CA ARG A 503 4.41 10.97 44.57
C ARG A 503 3.41 11.04 43.42
N VAL A 504 3.15 9.94 42.73
CA VAL A 504 2.09 9.84 41.70
C VAL A 504 0.73 10.13 42.31
N THR A 505 0.44 9.54 43.46
CA THR A 505 -0.83 9.78 44.19
C THR A 505 -1.00 11.26 44.53
N ARG A 506 0.08 11.94 44.94
CA ARG A 506 0.06 13.38 45.19
C ARG A 506 -0.20 14.19 43.91
N LEU A 507 0.47 13.89 42.81
CA LEU A 507 0.27 14.61 41.53
C LEU A 507 -1.15 14.45 40.99
N LEU A 508 -1.74 13.26 41.12
CA LEU A 508 -3.14 13.01 40.75
C LEU A 508 -4.12 13.76 41.66
N ALA A 509 -3.79 13.91 42.95
CA ALA A 509 -4.58 14.72 43.88
C ALA A 509 -4.49 16.22 43.58
N GLU A 510 -3.32 16.70 43.15
CA GLU A 510 -3.07 18.09 42.79
C GLU A 510 -3.66 18.46 41.41
N ALA A 511 -3.72 17.51 40.48
CA ALA A 511 -4.25 17.69 39.13
C ALA A 511 -5.16 16.52 38.69
N PRO A 512 -6.45 16.51 39.09
CA PRO A 512 -7.36 15.38 38.82
C PRO A 512 -7.64 15.07 37.34
N ALA A 513 -7.35 16.01 36.44
CA ALA A 513 -7.48 15.82 34.99
C ALA A 513 -6.26 15.14 34.34
N MET A 514 -5.17 14.95 35.09
CA MET A 514 -3.95 14.30 34.64
C MET A 514 -4.14 12.77 34.64
N SER A 515 -3.69 12.09 33.59
CA SER A 515 -3.74 10.62 33.58
C SER A 515 -2.71 10.03 34.56
N PRO A 516 -2.93 8.82 35.12
CA PRO A 516 -1.94 8.15 35.96
C PRO A 516 -0.58 7.99 35.29
N GLN A 517 -0.57 7.71 33.98
CA GLN A 517 0.66 7.65 33.17
C GLN A 517 1.41 8.99 33.14
N GLN A 518 0.69 10.11 32.93
CA GLN A 518 1.29 11.45 32.94
C GLN A 518 1.84 11.79 34.33
N ALA A 519 1.10 11.45 35.39
CA ALA A 519 1.53 11.65 36.77
C ALA A 519 2.78 10.81 37.11
N ALA A 520 2.86 9.56 36.63
CA ALA A 520 4.04 8.71 36.76
C ALA A 520 5.25 9.29 36.00
N LYS A 521 5.07 9.72 34.74
CA LYS A 521 6.13 10.39 33.96
C LYS A 521 6.65 11.66 34.64
N ILE A 522 5.76 12.47 35.25
CA ILE A 522 6.16 13.67 36.00
C ILE A 522 6.87 13.30 37.31
N ALA A 523 6.36 12.35 38.08
CA ALA A 523 6.97 11.89 39.33
C ALA A 523 8.42 11.43 39.13
N ILE A 524 8.66 10.69 38.04
CA ILE A 524 9.97 10.23 37.57
C ILE A 524 10.89 11.40 37.24
N LYS A 525 10.42 12.34 36.41
CA LYS A 525 11.23 13.49 36.00
C LYS A 525 11.63 14.38 37.18
N GLU A 526 10.78 14.46 38.20
CA GLU A 526 11.09 15.21 39.42
C GLU A 526 12.01 14.48 40.41
N SER A 527 12.14 13.15 40.36
CA SER A 527 13.14 12.42 41.15
C SER A 527 14.56 12.62 40.62
N GLU A 528 14.72 12.74 39.30
CA GLU A 528 16.01 13.01 38.65
C GLU A 528 16.58 14.40 38.98
N GLY A 529 15.72 15.38 39.33
CA GLY A 529 16.12 16.77 39.63
C GLY A 529 16.57 17.03 41.08
N GLY A 530 16.44 16.05 41.98
CA GLY A 530 16.82 16.19 43.40
C GLY A 530 18.29 15.84 43.65
N GLY A 531 19.18 16.83 43.71
CA GLY A 531 20.59 16.62 44.06
C GLY A 531 20.79 15.94 45.43
N PRO A 532 21.91 15.20 45.63
CA PRO A 532 22.12 14.34 46.80
C PRO A 532 22.33 15.18 48.05
N GLY A 533 21.26 15.45 48.78
CA GLY A 533 21.27 16.31 49.96
C GLY A 533 20.25 15.95 51.02
N SER A 534 19.80 14.69 51.10
CA SER A 534 18.90 14.22 52.18
C SER A 534 18.71 12.70 52.16
N ALA A 535 19.74 11.92 52.52
CA ALA A 535 19.53 10.55 53.01
C ALA A 535 20.61 10.20 54.03
N ALA A 536 20.18 9.62 55.15
CA ALA A 536 20.96 9.37 56.34
C ALA A 536 22.15 8.42 56.09
N LYS A 537 23.28 8.73 56.75
CA LYS A 537 24.47 7.89 56.85
C LYS A 537 24.10 6.49 57.35
N VAL A 538 24.43 5.48 56.55
CA VAL A 538 24.62 4.09 56.99
C VAL A 538 26.04 3.70 56.62
N ASP A 539 26.75 3.13 57.59
CA ASP A 539 28.19 2.92 57.59
C ASP A 539 28.66 1.89 56.54
N GLU A 540 29.77 2.23 55.90
CA GLU A 540 30.55 1.47 54.91
C GLU A 540 31.40 0.37 55.60
N PRO A 541 31.63 -0.78 54.94
CA PRO A 541 32.92 -1.44 55.11
C PRO A 541 33.60 -1.86 53.80
N THR A 542 34.82 -1.35 53.66
CA THR A 542 36.03 -1.98 53.08
C THR A 542 36.03 -2.47 51.62
N ARG A 543 36.53 -1.57 50.78
CA ARG A 543 37.07 -1.76 49.42
C ARG A 543 38.30 -2.69 49.38
N ILE A 544 38.17 -3.87 48.78
CA ILE A 544 39.29 -4.73 48.36
C ILE A 544 39.71 -4.34 46.93
N LYS A 545 40.98 -3.92 46.75
CA LYS A 545 41.59 -3.66 45.45
C LYS A 545 42.05 -4.98 44.81
N GLY A 546 41.28 -5.52 43.86
CA GLY A 546 41.72 -6.54 42.91
C GLY A 546 42.03 -5.92 41.55
N LYS A 547 43.27 -6.06 41.06
CA LYS A 547 43.65 -5.73 39.68
C LYS A 547 43.25 -6.89 38.77
N SER A 548 42.22 -6.71 37.95
CA SER A 548 41.90 -7.66 36.88
C SER A 548 42.71 -7.32 35.63
N GLN A 549 43.51 -8.27 35.17
CA GLN A 549 44.23 -8.23 33.90
C GLN A 549 43.27 -8.46 32.74
N GLU A 550 43.33 -7.61 31.71
CA GLU A 550 42.72 -7.85 30.40
C GLU A 550 43.27 -9.14 29.76
N PRO A 551 42.42 -10.00 29.15
CA PRO A 551 42.91 -11.09 28.32
C PRO A 551 43.40 -10.55 26.97
N VAL A 552 44.69 -10.77 26.70
CA VAL A 552 45.31 -10.52 25.40
C VAL A 552 44.65 -11.40 24.33
N ARG A 553 43.91 -10.78 23.40
CA ARG A 553 43.41 -11.46 22.18
C ARG A 553 44.58 -11.83 21.25
N PRO A 554 44.65 -13.06 20.72
CA PRO A 554 45.67 -13.43 19.74
C PRO A 554 45.38 -12.76 18.38
N LYS A 555 46.39 -12.06 17.84
CA LYS A 555 46.37 -11.50 16.48
C LYS A 555 46.61 -12.61 15.45
N GLY A 556 45.54 -13.30 15.03
CA GLY A 556 45.52 -14.13 13.82
C GLY A 556 44.97 -13.34 12.64
N LYS A 557 45.61 -13.40 11.46
CA LYS A 557 45.05 -12.84 10.21
C LYS A 557 43.76 -13.61 9.87
N PRO A 558 42.68 -12.92 9.45
CA PRO A 558 41.45 -13.60 9.05
C PRO A 558 41.71 -14.52 7.85
N PRO A 559 41.10 -15.72 7.80
CA PRO A 559 41.13 -16.56 6.61
C PRO A 559 40.55 -15.78 5.42
N LYS A 560 41.12 -16.02 4.23
CA LYS A 560 40.64 -15.43 2.97
C LYS A 560 39.15 -15.72 2.82
N SER A 561 38.37 -14.68 2.51
CA SER A 561 36.93 -14.75 2.30
C SER A 561 36.56 -15.90 1.35
N PRO A 562 35.58 -16.75 1.71
CA PRO A 562 35.10 -17.79 0.80
C PRO A 562 34.50 -17.17 -0.46
N SER A 563 34.63 -17.88 -1.57
CA SER A 563 34.09 -17.52 -2.87
C SER A 563 32.58 -17.29 -2.79
N ARG A 564 32.12 -16.13 -3.27
CA ARG A 564 30.68 -15.79 -3.37
C ARG A 564 29.94 -16.85 -4.19
N LEU A 565 28.76 -17.26 -3.72
CA LEU A 565 27.82 -18.06 -4.51
C LEU A 565 27.53 -17.36 -5.84
N THR A 566 27.43 -18.17 -6.88
CA THR A 566 26.93 -17.73 -8.18
C THR A 566 25.41 -17.55 -8.13
N ALA A 567 24.88 -16.72 -9.02
CA ALA A 567 23.44 -16.53 -9.15
C ALA A 567 22.68 -17.84 -9.46
N SER A 568 23.33 -18.83 -10.12
CA SER A 568 22.70 -20.11 -10.37
C SER A 568 22.60 -20.96 -9.11
N GLU A 569 23.62 -20.99 -8.24
CA GLU A 569 23.58 -21.73 -6.97
C GLU A 569 22.50 -21.17 -6.02
N VAL A 570 22.31 -19.85 -6.00
CA VAL A 570 21.22 -19.22 -5.25
C VAL A 570 19.86 -19.59 -5.85
N SER A 571 19.73 -19.53 -7.18
CA SER A 571 18.51 -19.91 -7.88
C SER A 571 18.15 -21.40 -7.67
N ASP A 572 19.13 -22.29 -7.69
CA ASP A 572 18.96 -23.72 -7.47
C ASP A 572 18.57 -24.03 -6.03
N GLY A 573 19.18 -23.36 -5.06
CA GLY A 573 18.77 -23.43 -3.66
C GLY A 573 17.32 -22.98 -3.45
N VAL A 574 16.94 -21.81 -4.01
CA VAL A 574 15.57 -21.27 -3.93
C VAL A 574 14.56 -22.20 -4.59
N ARG A 575 14.92 -22.78 -5.74
CA ARG A 575 14.08 -23.74 -6.46
C ARG A 575 13.88 -25.02 -5.66
N LEU A 576 14.95 -25.56 -5.08
CA LEU A 576 14.92 -26.75 -4.22
C LEU A 576 14.02 -26.50 -2.99
N ALA A 577 14.20 -25.37 -2.31
CA ALA A 577 13.41 -25.00 -1.14
C ALA A 577 11.93 -24.79 -1.47
N LYS A 578 11.61 -24.21 -2.64
CA LYS A 578 10.22 -24.05 -3.12
C LYS A 578 9.60 -25.36 -3.61
N SER A 579 10.39 -26.31 -4.08
CA SER A 579 9.90 -27.63 -4.50
C SER A 579 9.66 -28.59 -3.35
N LEU A 580 10.14 -28.29 -2.13
CA LEU A 580 9.83 -29.07 -0.95
C LEU A 580 8.37 -28.82 -0.52
N PRO A 581 7.55 -29.88 -0.36
CA PRO A 581 6.18 -29.72 0.12
C PRO A 581 6.16 -29.11 1.53
N GLY A 582 5.49 -27.98 1.68
CA GLY A 582 5.48 -27.16 2.91
C GLY A 582 6.43 -25.95 2.90
N GLY A 583 7.25 -25.78 1.85
CA GLY A 583 8.16 -24.64 1.67
C GLY A 583 9.38 -24.69 2.61
N GLY A 584 10.52 -25.15 2.09
CA GLY A 584 11.78 -25.06 2.82
C GLY A 584 12.20 -23.60 3.04
N ARG A 585 12.79 -23.29 4.19
CA ARG A 585 13.48 -22.00 4.41
C ARG A 585 14.95 -22.17 4.13
N LEU A 586 15.56 -21.25 3.39
CA LEU A 586 17.00 -21.23 3.19
C LEU A 586 17.63 -20.22 4.15
N LYS A 587 18.73 -20.61 4.78
CA LYS A 587 19.62 -19.69 5.50
C LYS A 587 20.92 -19.62 4.75
N LEU A 588 21.33 -18.40 4.40
CA LEU A 588 22.68 -18.13 3.92
C LEU A 588 23.59 -18.02 5.15
N LEU A 589 24.56 -18.92 5.26
CA LEU A 589 25.60 -18.89 6.29
C LEU A 589 26.64 -17.81 5.99
N GLU A 590 27.38 -17.38 7.00
CA GLU A 590 28.45 -16.37 6.88
C GLU A 590 29.57 -16.79 5.91
N ASP A 591 29.74 -18.10 5.71
CA ASP A 591 30.71 -18.67 4.76
C ASP A 591 30.18 -18.73 3.31
N GLY A 592 28.97 -18.22 3.07
CA GLY A 592 28.32 -18.21 1.77
C GLY A 592 27.61 -19.51 1.42
N ARG A 593 27.47 -20.51 2.29
CA ARG A 593 26.67 -21.71 1.99
C ARG A 593 25.18 -21.47 2.24
N LEU A 594 24.31 -22.01 1.39
CA LEU A 594 22.86 -22.09 1.63
C LEU A 594 22.56 -23.40 2.38
N ILE A 595 21.93 -23.31 3.54
CA ILE A 595 21.39 -24.47 4.28
C ILE A 595 19.87 -24.41 4.33
N VAL A 596 19.20 -25.56 4.29
CA VAL A 596 17.77 -25.64 4.58
C VAL A 596 17.61 -25.55 6.10
N CYS A 597 16.89 -24.52 6.54
CA CYS A 597 16.98 -24.01 7.90
C CYS A 597 15.96 -24.63 8.86
N HIS A 598 15.01 -25.43 8.36
CA HIS A 598 14.00 -26.12 9.15
C HIS A 598 14.04 -27.60 8.78
N SER A 599 14.04 -28.45 9.81
CA SER A 599 13.92 -29.90 9.63
C SER A 599 12.62 -30.20 8.87
N PRO A 600 12.65 -30.97 7.77
CA PRO A 600 11.43 -31.42 7.09
C PRO A 600 10.43 -32.06 8.05
N CYS A 601 10.91 -32.72 9.10
CA CYS A 601 10.08 -33.34 10.11
C CYS A 601 9.26 -32.32 10.92
N GLN A 602 9.83 -31.15 11.24
CA GLN A 602 9.09 -30.07 11.93
C GLN A 602 8.01 -29.47 11.05
N SER A 603 8.30 -29.27 9.76
CA SER A 603 7.31 -28.78 8.79
C SER A 603 6.15 -29.77 8.61
N ILE A 604 6.45 -31.07 8.51
CA ILE A 604 5.44 -32.14 8.45
C ILE A 604 4.60 -32.17 9.73
N ALA A 605 5.23 -32.08 10.90
CA ALA A 605 4.53 -32.06 12.18
C ALA A 605 3.53 -30.90 12.26
N ALA A 606 3.95 -29.69 11.88
CA ALA A 606 3.07 -28.52 11.87
C ALA A 606 1.96 -28.62 10.80
N ARG A 607 2.32 -29.07 9.59
CA ARG A 607 1.40 -29.22 8.46
C ARG A 607 0.29 -30.23 8.77
N PHE A 608 0.62 -31.34 9.44
CA PHE A 608 -0.29 -32.46 9.70
C PHE A 608 -0.62 -32.63 11.19
N ASP A 609 -0.53 -31.58 12.01
CA ASP A 609 -0.71 -31.67 13.46
C ASP A 609 -2.04 -32.34 13.82
N THR A 610 -3.12 -32.02 13.12
CA THR A 610 -4.43 -32.63 13.40
C THR A 610 -4.54 -34.09 12.97
N GLU A 611 -3.96 -34.47 11.83
CA GLU A 611 -3.88 -35.89 11.44
C GLU A 611 -3.04 -36.66 12.46
N LEU A 612 -1.90 -36.07 12.84
CA LEU A 612 -0.97 -36.62 13.81
C LEU A 612 -1.48 -36.52 15.25
N ALA A 613 -2.57 -35.82 15.58
CA ALA A 613 -3.14 -35.78 16.92
C ALA A 613 -4.21 -36.85 17.16
N GLN A 614 -4.66 -37.57 16.11
CA GLN A 614 -5.74 -38.54 16.23
C GLN A 614 -5.36 -39.75 17.09
N ALA A 615 -6.35 -40.31 17.80
CA ALA A 615 -6.18 -41.51 18.62
C ALA A 615 -6.23 -42.81 17.79
N SER A 616 -6.15 -42.74 16.46
CA SER A 616 -6.18 -43.92 15.59
C SER A 616 -4.83 -44.65 15.59
N PRO A 617 -4.81 -45.98 15.43
CA PRO A 617 -3.56 -46.74 15.29
C PRO A 617 -2.70 -46.26 14.12
N GLU A 618 -3.33 -45.85 13.02
CA GLU A 618 -2.65 -45.36 11.82
C GLU A 618 -1.97 -44.01 12.06
N ALA A 619 -2.63 -43.06 12.75
CA ALA A 619 -2.02 -41.79 13.15
C ALA A 619 -0.84 -42.00 14.12
N GLN A 620 -0.95 -42.96 15.06
CA GLN A 620 0.16 -43.34 15.93
C GLN A 620 1.36 -43.85 15.13
N GLN A 621 1.13 -44.70 14.13
CA GLN A 621 2.19 -45.21 13.26
C GLN A 621 2.91 -44.08 12.51
N PHE A 622 2.18 -43.07 12.02
CA PHE A 622 2.79 -41.90 11.39
C PHE A 622 3.59 -41.04 12.38
N ARG A 623 3.07 -40.80 13.59
CA ARG A 623 3.81 -40.11 14.67
C ARG A 623 5.14 -40.82 14.97
N ASP A 624 5.11 -42.13 15.17
CA ASP A 624 6.29 -42.92 15.53
C ASP A 624 7.34 -42.92 14.40
N ARG A 625 6.89 -42.99 13.15
CA ARG A 625 7.75 -42.86 11.96
C ARG A 625 8.37 -41.48 11.86
N LEU A 626 7.58 -40.41 12.05
CA LEU A 626 8.07 -39.04 12.02
C LEU A 626 9.13 -38.79 13.10
N GLN A 627 8.89 -39.26 14.34
CA GLN A 627 9.86 -39.18 15.44
C GLN A 627 11.14 -39.98 15.16
N THR A 628 11.03 -41.11 14.46
CA THR A 628 12.19 -41.90 14.06
C THR A 628 13.02 -41.18 13.01
N ILE A 629 12.40 -40.67 11.96
CA ILE A 629 13.06 -39.88 10.91
C ILE A 629 13.70 -38.62 11.52
N ALA A 630 13.02 -37.92 12.42
CA ALA A 630 13.55 -36.73 13.10
C ALA A 630 14.79 -37.04 13.94
N ARG A 631 14.82 -38.18 14.65
CA ARG A 631 16.01 -38.62 15.40
C ARG A 631 17.17 -38.96 14.46
N GLU A 632 16.89 -39.67 13.37
CA GLU A 632 17.90 -40.02 12.37
C GLU A 632 18.49 -38.78 11.69
N GLU A 633 17.64 -37.80 11.35
CA GLU A 633 18.05 -36.49 10.84
C GLU A 633 18.97 -35.77 11.84
N GLN A 634 18.56 -35.66 13.11
CA GLN A 634 19.37 -35.03 14.15
C GLN A 634 20.73 -35.71 14.33
N VAL A 635 20.77 -37.04 14.32
CA VAL A 635 22.02 -37.81 14.41
C VAL A 635 22.92 -37.56 13.20
N ALA A 636 22.37 -37.58 11.98
CA ALA A 636 23.12 -37.32 10.76
C ALA A 636 23.70 -35.90 10.72
N VAL A 637 22.90 -34.90 11.09
CA VAL A 637 23.33 -33.49 11.18
C VAL A 637 24.42 -33.32 12.23
N ALA A 638 24.26 -33.89 13.42
CA ALA A 638 25.27 -33.83 14.49
C ALA A 638 26.58 -34.51 14.08
N ALA A 639 26.52 -35.56 13.25
CA ALA A 639 27.68 -36.28 12.74
C ALA A 639 28.30 -35.65 11.48
N GLY A 640 27.66 -34.67 10.85
CA GLY A 640 28.07 -34.14 9.54
C GLY A 640 27.92 -35.15 8.39
N ASP A 641 27.01 -36.11 8.52
CA ASP A 641 26.75 -37.19 7.56
C ASP A 641 25.73 -36.76 6.49
N ALA A 642 26.20 -36.12 5.42
CA ALA A 642 25.35 -35.62 4.34
C ALA A 642 24.52 -36.72 3.62
N PRO A 643 25.06 -37.92 3.31
CA PRO A 643 24.25 -39.04 2.83
C PRO A 643 23.13 -39.45 3.79
N GLY A 644 23.41 -39.50 5.10
CA GLY A 644 22.42 -39.80 6.14
C GLY A 644 21.32 -38.74 6.22
N GLU A 645 21.70 -37.47 6.15
CA GLU A 645 20.76 -36.33 6.12
C GLU A 645 19.82 -36.41 4.90
N LEU A 646 20.38 -36.64 3.70
CA LEU A 646 19.59 -36.79 2.47
C LEU A 646 18.65 -38.02 2.54
N ALA A 647 19.10 -39.12 3.12
CA ALA A 647 18.27 -40.31 3.31
C ALA A 647 17.11 -40.06 4.30
N ALA A 648 17.33 -39.29 5.36
CA ALA A 648 16.27 -38.85 6.27
C ALA A 648 15.27 -37.93 5.54
N PHE A 649 15.75 -36.99 4.71
CA PHE A 649 14.90 -36.08 3.94
C PHE A 649 14.01 -36.83 2.94
N ASN A 650 14.56 -37.78 2.18
CA ASN A 650 13.78 -38.59 1.25
C ASN A 650 12.69 -39.41 1.96
N ARG A 651 12.97 -39.91 3.16
CA ARG A 651 11.97 -40.61 3.99
C ARG A 651 10.91 -39.67 4.54
N ALA A 652 11.29 -38.45 4.92
CA ALA A 652 10.35 -37.42 5.34
C ALA A 652 9.40 -37.04 4.19
N ASP A 653 9.90 -36.90 2.96
CA ASP A 653 9.09 -36.60 1.77
C ASP A 653 8.10 -37.72 1.42
N ALA A 654 8.55 -38.97 1.51
CA ALA A 654 7.67 -40.13 1.38
C ALA A 654 6.56 -40.11 2.46
N LEU A 655 6.92 -39.88 3.72
CA LEU A 655 5.98 -39.78 4.84
C LEU A 655 4.97 -38.63 4.65
N ASN A 656 5.41 -37.48 4.14
CA ASN A 656 4.56 -36.35 3.81
C ASN A 656 3.50 -36.69 2.76
N THR A 657 3.89 -37.43 1.71
CA THR A 657 2.96 -37.91 0.68
C THR A 657 1.93 -38.90 1.25
N GLU A 658 2.39 -39.81 2.12
CA GLU A 658 1.50 -40.77 2.78
C GLU A 658 0.51 -40.08 3.74
N LEU A 659 0.95 -39.07 4.50
CA LEU A 659 0.10 -38.26 5.36
C LEU A 659 -0.94 -37.46 4.57
N GLU A 660 -0.60 -36.98 3.37
CA GLU A 660 -1.57 -36.32 2.48
C GLU A 660 -2.64 -37.31 2.00
N VAL A 661 -2.25 -38.54 1.63
CA VAL A 661 -3.20 -39.61 1.28
C VAL A 661 -4.11 -39.93 2.47
N PHE A 662 -3.54 -40.08 3.66
CA PHE A 662 -4.29 -40.32 4.89
C PHE A 662 -5.30 -39.21 5.19
N ARG A 663 -4.88 -37.93 5.11
CA ARG A 663 -5.76 -36.75 5.23
C ARG A 663 -6.93 -36.82 4.25
N VAL A 664 -6.64 -37.05 2.96
CA VAL A 664 -7.67 -37.05 1.91
C VAL A 664 -8.64 -38.22 2.09
N GLU A 665 -8.17 -39.44 2.37
CA GLU A 665 -9.04 -40.59 2.58
C GLU A 665 -9.89 -40.44 3.85
N ARG A 666 -9.35 -39.82 4.90
CA ARG A 666 -10.11 -39.49 6.11
C ARG A 666 -11.25 -38.51 5.81
N ILE A 667 -10.95 -37.36 5.21
CA ILE A 667 -11.96 -36.35 4.88
C ILE A 667 -12.98 -36.95 3.89
N ARG A 668 -12.54 -37.76 2.93
CA ARG A 668 -13.42 -38.51 2.02
C ARG A 668 -14.34 -39.46 2.77
N GLY A 669 -13.84 -40.18 3.78
CA GLY A 669 -14.64 -41.10 4.59
C GLY A 669 -15.78 -40.39 5.34
N VAL A 670 -15.54 -39.15 5.80
CA VAL A 670 -16.54 -38.35 6.53
C VAL A 670 -17.49 -37.61 5.58
N THR A 671 -16.98 -37.06 4.48
CA THR A 671 -17.74 -36.14 3.60
C THR A 671 -18.33 -36.83 2.37
N GLY A 672 -17.78 -37.96 1.94
CA GLY A 672 -18.12 -38.62 0.68
C GLY A 672 -17.59 -37.91 -0.58
N VAL A 673 -16.85 -36.81 -0.44
CA VAL A 673 -16.34 -36.02 -1.59
C VAL A 673 -15.19 -36.77 -2.29
N PRO A 674 -15.14 -36.81 -3.64
CA PRO A 674 -14.06 -37.47 -4.36
C PRO A 674 -12.68 -36.90 -4.03
N GLY A 675 -11.68 -37.77 -3.87
CA GLY A 675 -10.32 -37.38 -3.43
C GLY A 675 -9.65 -36.31 -4.29
N GLY A 676 -9.88 -36.32 -5.61
CA GLY A 676 -9.36 -35.28 -6.52
C GLY A 676 -9.92 -33.88 -6.20
N GLN A 677 -11.22 -33.79 -5.88
CA GLN A 677 -11.84 -32.51 -5.49
C GLN A 677 -11.39 -32.07 -4.10
N LEU A 678 -11.18 -33.00 -3.17
CA LEU A 678 -10.64 -32.68 -1.85
C LEU A 678 -9.24 -32.08 -1.93
N ARG A 679 -8.35 -32.65 -2.73
CA ARG A 679 -7.00 -32.09 -2.95
C ARG A 679 -7.07 -30.66 -3.51
N ASP A 680 -7.96 -30.41 -4.46
CA ASP A 680 -8.17 -29.06 -5.00
C ASP A 680 -8.63 -28.07 -3.92
N LEU A 681 -9.61 -28.46 -3.10
CA LEU A 681 -10.11 -27.62 -2.01
C LEU A 681 -9.03 -27.39 -0.94
N ILE A 682 -8.30 -28.43 -0.53
CA ILE A 682 -7.20 -28.34 0.45
C ILE A 682 -6.13 -27.37 -0.05
N ARG A 683 -5.77 -27.44 -1.33
CA ARG A 683 -4.83 -26.50 -1.95
C ARG A 683 -5.34 -25.05 -1.91
N LEU A 684 -6.61 -24.82 -2.22
CA LEU A 684 -7.22 -23.48 -2.16
C LEU A 684 -7.31 -22.95 -0.72
N ALA A 685 -7.44 -23.85 0.25
CA ALA A 685 -7.44 -23.60 1.70
C ALA A 685 -6.04 -23.43 2.30
N ALA A 686 -5.02 -23.11 1.48
CA ALA A 686 -3.62 -23.00 1.91
C ALA A 686 -3.13 -24.25 2.68
N ASP A 687 -3.59 -25.41 2.25
CA ASP A 687 -3.31 -26.74 2.81
C ASP A 687 -3.99 -27.06 4.17
N ASP A 688 -4.96 -26.24 4.62
CA ASP A 688 -5.75 -26.55 5.82
C ASP A 688 -6.87 -27.56 5.52
N GLY A 689 -6.54 -28.85 5.70
CA GLY A 689 -7.50 -29.95 5.54
C GLY A 689 -8.68 -29.91 6.50
N ASN A 690 -8.48 -29.45 7.73
CA ASN A 690 -9.56 -29.42 8.73
C ASN A 690 -10.58 -28.34 8.40
N MET A 691 -10.11 -27.18 7.94
CA MET A 691 -11.01 -26.13 7.53
C MET A 691 -11.84 -26.58 6.33
N VAL A 692 -11.26 -27.28 5.35
CA VAL A 692 -12.03 -27.86 4.24
C VAL A 692 -13.11 -28.82 4.75
N GLU A 693 -12.78 -29.70 5.69
CA GLU A 693 -13.74 -30.62 6.31
C GLU A 693 -14.86 -29.86 7.05
N ARG A 694 -14.54 -28.85 7.87
CA ARG A 694 -15.53 -28.01 8.56
C ARG A 694 -16.46 -27.31 7.59
N LEU A 695 -15.89 -26.69 6.55
CA LEU A 695 -16.64 -25.96 5.52
C LEU A 695 -17.55 -26.90 4.73
N LEU A 696 -17.06 -28.08 4.34
CA LEU A 696 -17.88 -29.12 3.70
C LEU A 696 -19.03 -29.56 4.59
N GLY A 697 -18.76 -29.83 5.87
CA GLY A 697 -19.79 -30.22 6.84
C GLY A 697 -20.92 -29.19 6.96
N ARG A 698 -20.59 -27.89 6.94
CA ARG A 698 -21.56 -26.78 7.02
C ARG A 698 -22.50 -26.72 5.81
N VAL A 699 -22.08 -27.17 4.62
CA VAL A 699 -22.87 -27.12 3.39
C VAL A 699 -23.39 -28.49 2.94
N GLY A 700 -23.46 -29.46 3.86
CA GLY A 700 -23.95 -30.81 3.55
C GLY A 700 -23.05 -31.55 2.55
N ASN A 701 -21.74 -31.38 2.67
CA ASN A 701 -20.70 -31.98 1.85
C ASN A 701 -20.79 -31.64 0.35
N GLN A 702 -21.23 -30.41 0.03
CA GLN A 702 -21.33 -29.92 -1.35
C GLN A 702 -20.06 -29.13 -1.76
N PRO A 703 -19.07 -29.76 -2.43
CA PRO A 703 -17.80 -29.11 -2.76
C PRO A 703 -17.96 -27.88 -3.68
N GLY A 704 -19.00 -27.87 -4.53
CA GLY A 704 -19.32 -26.73 -5.40
C GLY A 704 -19.68 -25.45 -4.64
N ARG A 705 -20.14 -25.55 -3.38
CA ARG A 705 -20.43 -24.40 -2.52
C ARG A 705 -19.21 -23.93 -1.73
N VAL A 706 -18.27 -24.83 -1.44
CA VAL A 706 -17.03 -24.52 -0.73
C VAL A 706 -16.00 -23.85 -1.65
N ARG A 707 -15.87 -24.32 -2.89
CA ARG A 707 -14.85 -23.84 -3.83
C ARG A 707 -14.88 -22.31 -4.04
N PRO A 708 -16.02 -21.65 -4.35
CA PRO A 708 -16.04 -20.21 -4.58
C PRO A 708 -15.59 -19.39 -3.37
N LEU A 709 -15.91 -19.85 -2.16
CA LEU A 709 -15.46 -19.22 -0.92
C LEU A 709 -13.93 -19.26 -0.81
N LEU A 710 -13.33 -20.43 -1.02
CA LEU A 710 -11.87 -20.59 -0.95
C LEU A 710 -11.15 -19.83 -2.08
N GLU A 711 -11.71 -19.82 -3.29
CA GLU A 711 -11.17 -19.06 -4.43
C GLU A 711 -11.19 -17.55 -4.15
N SER A 712 -12.23 -17.04 -3.48
CA SER A 712 -12.30 -15.62 -3.10
C SER A 712 -11.20 -15.21 -2.13
N ALA A 713 -10.72 -16.13 -1.28
CA ALA A 713 -9.59 -15.90 -0.38
C ALA A 713 -8.23 -15.92 -1.09
N ARG A 714 -8.13 -16.52 -2.28
CA ARG A 714 -6.88 -16.65 -3.06
C ARG A 714 -5.68 -17.23 -2.27
N GLY A 715 -5.97 -18.07 -1.27
CA GLY A 715 -4.97 -18.64 -0.37
C GLY A 715 -4.47 -17.70 0.73
N ASP A 716 -5.06 -16.51 0.91
CA ASP A 716 -4.77 -15.62 2.04
C ASP A 716 -5.50 -16.10 3.30
N LEU A 717 -4.74 -16.53 4.31
CA LEU A 717 -5.26 -17.05 5.57
C LEU A 717 -6.06 -16.00 6.37
N ASN A 718 -5.73 -14.71 6.26
CA ASN A 718 -6.46 -13.65 6.97
C ASN A 718 -7.83 -13.41 6.33
N VAL A 719 -7.87 -13.38 4.99
CA VAL A 719 -9.13 -13.26 4.24
C VAL A 719 -10.01 -14.47 4.50
N LEU A 720 -9.41 -15.66 4.52
CA LEU A 720 -10.12 -16.90 4.77
C LEU A 720 -10.71 -16.96 6.19
N ALA A 721 -9.95 -16.56 7.21
CA ALA A 721 -10.45 -16.45 8.58
C ALA A 721 -11.58 -15.40 8.70
N LYS A 722 -11.44 -14.25 8.01
CA LYS A 722 -12.50 -13.24 7.90
C LYS A 722 -13.78 -13.81 7.27
N LEU A 723 -13.65 -14.56 6.18
CA LEU A 723 -14.77 -15.20 5.49
C LEU A 723 -15.42 -16.29 6.35
N GLU A 724 -14.64 -17.14 7.03
CA GLU A 724 -15.15 -18.16 7.96
C GLU A 724 -15.95 -17.50 9.09
N ASN A 725 -15.41 -16.43 9.69
CA ASN A 725 -16.11 -15.65 10.73
C ASN A 725 -17.39 -14.97 10.22
N ALA A 726 -17.45 -14.62 8.92
CA ALA A 726 -18.63 -14.00 8.32
C ALA A 726 -19.77 -15.00 8.13
N LEU A 727 -19.48 -16.29 7.96
CA LEU A 727 -20.50 -17.34 7.74
C LEU A 727 -21.55 -17.40 8.85
N ASP A 728 -21.14 -17.15 10.10
CA ASP A 728 -22.02 -17.20 11.27
C ASP A 728 -22.80 -15.90 11.49
N ARG A 729 -22.48 -14.84 10.74
CA ARG A 729 -23.14 -13.53 10.86
C ARG A 729 -24.35 -13.39 9.96
N PHE A 730 -24.38 -14.08 8.81
CA PHE A 730 -25.50 -14.04 7.88
C PHE A 730 -26.55 -15.10 8.25
N PRO A 731 -27.75 -14.72 8.69
CA PRO A 731 -28.77 -15.69 9.07
C PRO A 731 -29.29 -16.47 7.86
N ALA A 732 -29.83 -17.67 8.13
CA ALA A 732 -30.43 -18.54 7.11
C ALA A 732 -31.73 -17.96 6.51
N ASN A 733 -32.38 -16.99 7.17
CA ASN A 733 -33.52 -16.25 6.64
C ASN A 733 -33.25 -14.75 6.75
N ARG A 734 -33.51 -14.02 5.66
CA ARG A 734 -33.37 -12.57 5.64
C ARG A 734 -34.48 -11.94 6.48
N VAL A 735 -34.12 -10.97 7.31
CA VAL A 735 -35.08 -10.15 8.05
C VAL A 735 -35.73 -9.15 7.07
N ALA A 736 -37.04 -8.96 7.20
CA ALA A 736 -37.77 -8.00 6.38
C ALA A 736 -37.18 -6.59 6.58
N SER A 737 -36.89 -5.93 5.48
CA SER A 737 -36.14 -4.68 5.42
C SER A 737 -36.96 -3.42 5.76
N GLY A 738 -38.26 -3.60 6.03
CA GLY A 738 -39.17 -2.49 6.29
C GLY A 738 -39.51 -1.70 5.02
N GLY A 739 -39.90 -0.44 5.19
CA GLY A 739 -40.24 0.47 4.10
C GLY A 739 -39.59 1.85 4.27
N VAL A 740 -40.06 2.83 3.52
CA VAL A 740 -39.63 4.23 3.69
C VAL A 740 -40.12 4.75 5.04
N VAL A 741 -39.23 5.38 5.81
CA VAL A 741 -39.55 5.99 7.11
C VAL A 741 -39.62 7.51 6.96
N GLN A 742 -40.62 8.13 7.59
CA GLN A 742 -40.75 9.58 7.71
C GLN A 742 -40.49 9.98 9.16
N ASP A 743 -39.52 10.86 9.40
CA ASP A 743 -39.20 11.37 10.73
C ASP A 743 -39.01 12.90 10.70
N PRO A 744 -39.73 13.67 11.54
CA PRO A 744 -39.53 15.12 11.66
C PRO A 744 -38.09 15.54 12.00
N ALA A 745 -37.31 14.69 12.67
CA ALA A 745 -35.91 14.95 13.02
C ALA A 745 -34.98 15.01 11.79
N PHE A 746 -35.41 14.49 10.63
CA PHE A 746 -34.66 14.60 9.38
C PHE A 746 -34.65 16.03 8.82
N GLY A 747 -35.62 16.87 9.22
CA GLY A 747 -35.71 18.26 8.81
C GLY A 747 -34.54 19.12 9.33
N PRO A 748 -34.00 20.05 8.53
CA PRO A 748 -34.52 20.51 7.22
C PRO A 748 -33.92 19.78 6.01
N TYR A 749 -33.11 18.74 6.22
CA TYR A 749 -32.31 18.15 5.13
C TYR A 749 -33.06 17.07 4.34
N ALA A 750 -33.97 16.35 4.98
CA ALA A 750 -34.81 15.34 4.35
C ALA A 750 -36.17 15.24 5.08
N ASP A 751 -37.16 14.68 4.38
CA ASP A 751 -38.50 14.36 4.89
C ASP A 751 -38.67 12.86 5.15
N ARG A 752 -37.83 12.02 4.51
CA ARG A 752 -37.92 10.56 4.58
C ARG A 752 -36.57 9.87 4.34
N ALA A 753 -36.50 8.58 4.65
CA ALA A 753 -35.30 7.76 4.49
C ALA A 753 -35.63 6.36 3.94
N ASN A 754 -34.81 5.87 3.01
CA ASN A 754 -34.96 4.54 2.42
C ASN A 754 -34.37 3.44 3.32
N MET A 755 -35.05 3.15 4.43
CA MET A 755 -34.58 2.16 5.41
C MET A 755 -34.40 0.77 4.81
N ALA A 756 -35.27 0.42 3.85
CA ALA A 756 -35.14 -0.85 3.14
C ALA A 756 -33.77 -0.96 2.48
N HIS A 757 -33.32 0.05 1.75
CA HIS A 757 -31.99 0.04 1.15
C HIS A 757 -30.86 -0.15 2.17
N PHE A 758 -30.91 0.54 3.32
CA PHE A 758 -29.84 0.48 4.31
C PHE A 758 -29.74 -0.88 4.98
N VAL A 759 -30.89 -1.45 5.35
CA VAL A 759 -30.97 -2.78 5.95
C VAL A 759 -30.52 -3.84 4.94
N GLU A 760 -31.00 -3.74 3.69
CA GLU A 760 -30.71 -4.71 2.62
C GLU A 760 -29.28 -4.71 2.11
N ARG A 761 -28.56 -3.61 2.30
CA ARG A 761 -27.19 -3.47 1.80
C ARG A 761 -26.12 -3.51 2.87
N HIS A 762 -26.44 -3.09 4.09
CA HIS A 762 -25.43 -2.81 5.10
C HIS A 762 -25.66 -3.52 6.43
N THR A 763 -26.67 -4.39 6.55
CA THR A 763 -26.83 -5.25 7.73
C THR A 763 -26.69 -6.71 7.36
N TYR A 764 -26.10 -7.51 8.24
CA TYR A 764 -25.96 -8.95 7.99
C TYR A 764 -27.31 -9.64 7.88
N ASP A 765 -28.27 -9.24 8.73
CA ASP A 765 -29.60 -9.87 8.80
C ASP A 765 -30.48 -9.55 7.59
N GLY A 766 -30.32 -8.34 7.04
CA GLY A 766 -31.10 -7.83 5.91
C GLY A 766 -30.47 -8.10 4.54
N PHE A 767 -29.21 -8.51 4.46
CA PHE A 767 -28.45 -8.43 3.21
C PHE A 767 -29.05 -9.20 2.03
N ASP A 768 -29.12 -8.55 0.88
CA ASP A 768 -29.52 -9.16 -0.38
C ASP A 768 -28.31 -9.54 -1.25
N PHE A 769 -28.02 -10.83 -1.37
CA PHE A 769 -26.92 -11.31 -2.21
C PHE A 769 -27.12 -11.06 -3.71
N GLN A 770 -28.32 -10.69 -4.19
CA GLN A 770 -28.52 -10.24 -5.57
C GLN A 770 -28.01 -8.81 -5.81
N GLN A 771 -27.63 -8.12 -4.74
CA GLN A 771 -27.27 -6.71 -4.75
C GLN A 771 -25.77 -6.46 -4.44
N ILE A 772 -24.90 -7.43 -4.69
CA ILE A 772 -23.46 -7.32 -4.41
C ILE A 772 -22.83 -6.16 -5.22
N LYS A 773 -22.18 -5.24 -4.52
CA LYS A 773 -21.39 -4.14 -5.11
C LYS A 773 -19.90 -4.48 -5.11
N VAL A 774 -19.09 -3.56 -5.67
CA VAL A 774 -17.61 -3.70 -5.69
C VAL A 774 -17.08 -3.81 -4.26
N GLU A 775 -17.60 -2.97 -3.37
CA GLU A 775 -17.35 -3.02 -1.93
C GLU A 775 -18.69 -3.06 -1.19
N ASN A 776 -18.76 -3.91 -0.17
CA ASN A 776 -19.95 -4.11 0.64
C ASN A 776 -19.53 -3.91 2.10
N THR A 777 -20.01 -2.83 2.69
CA THR A 777 -19.70 -2.46 4.08
C THR A 777 -20.88 -2.81 4.98
N PHE A 778 -20.58 -3.36 6.15
CA PHE A 778 -21.60 -3.84 7.08
C PHE A 778 -21.51 -3.12 8.42
N PHE A 779 -22.67 -2.67 8.91
CA PHE A 779 -22.85 -2.26 10.29
C PHE A 779 -22.54 -3.43 11.25
N PRO A 780 -22.22 -3.13 12.52
CA PRO A 780 -21.98 -4.17 13.52
C PRO A 780 -23.12 -5.21 13.57
N PRO A 781 -22.82 -6.49 13.82
CA PRO A 781 -23.84 -7.53 13.96
C PRO A 781 -24.92 -7.14 14.98
N GLY A 782 -26.20 -7.43 14.66
CA GLY A 782 -27.34 -7.07 15.50
C GLY A 782 -27.87 -5.64 15.32
N THR A 783 -27.29 -4.83 14.43
CA THR A 783 -27.80 -3.50 14.09
C THR A 783 -29.23 -3.59 13.53
N THR A 784 -30.17 -2.91 14.17
CA THR A 784 -31.58 -2.88 13.78
C THR A 784 -31.91 -1.66 12.90
N ALA A 785 -33.09 -1.67 12.28
CA ALA A 785 -33.59 -0.51 11.55
C ALA A 785 -33.75 0.74 12.44
N ALA A 786 -34.11 0.56 13.72
CA ALA A 786 -34.21 1.65 14.67
C ALA A 786 -32.84 2.28 14.98
N ASP A 787 -31.79 1.47 15.07
CA ASP A 787 -30.42 1.95 15.30
C ASP A 787 -29.90 2.76 14.10
N ILE A 788 -30.23 2.32 12.88
CA ILE A 788 -29.91 3.04 11.65
C ILE A 788 -30.67 4.38 11.61
N GLN A 789 -31.95 4.41 11.99
CA GLN A 789 -32.73 5.64 12.06
C GLN A 789 -32.12 6.64 13.06
N ASP A 790 -31.81 6.20 14.29
CA ASP A 790 -31.11 7.03 15.29
C ASP A 790 -29.75 7.53 14.77
N GLY A 791 -29.01 6.68 14.04
CA GLY A 791 -27.77 7.05 13.36
C GLY A 791 -27.95 8.17 12.32
N ILE A 792 -29.00 8.10 11.49
CA ILE A 792 -29.33 9.13 10.49
C ILE A 792 -29.68 10.44 11.20
N GLU A 793 -30.52 10.40 12.24
CA GLU A 793 -30.88 11.57 13.04
C GLU A 793 -29.64 12.26 13.61
N ARG A 794 -28.71 11.48 14.18
CA ARG A 794 -27.43 11.99 14.71
C ARG A 794 -26.54 12.58 13.63
N ALA A 795 -26.44 11.93 12.47
CA ALA A 795 -25.63 12.43 11.35
C ALA A 795 -26.17 13.77 10.83
N LEU A 796 -27.48 13.88 10.64
CA LEU A 796 -28.14 15.12 10.22
C LEU A 796 -28.03 16.21 11.28
N ALA A 797 -28.16 15.87 12.57
CA ALA A 797 -27.94 16.80 13.67
C ALA A 797 -26.49 17.31 13.72
N ALA A 798 -25.50 16.45 13.46
CA ALA A 798 -24.10 16.83 13.38
C ALA A 798 -23.83 17.80 12.21
N LEU A 799 -24.38 17.53 11.02
CA LEU A 799 -24.32 18.44 9.87
C LEU A 799 -24.96 19.80 10.21
N LYS A 800 -26.14 19.79 10.85
CA LYS A 800 -26.84 21.01 11.29
C LYS A 800 -26.00 21.84 12.25
N ARG A 801 -25.38 21.21 13.25
CA ARG A 801 -24.51 21.90 14.23
C ARG A 801 -23.29 22.55 13.58
N ARG A 802 -22.74 21.92 12.54
CA ARG A 802 -21.62 22.46 11.76
C ARG A 802 -22.03 23.60 10.82
N GLY A 803 -23.34 23.79 10.61
CA GLY A 803 -23.85 24.70 9.59
C GLY A 803 -23.56 24.20 8.17
N ASP A 804 -23.35 22.88 8.01
CA ASP A 804 -23.01 22.30 6.72
C ASP A 804 -24.20 22.40 5.77
N SER A 805 -23.95 22.92 4.57
CA SER A 805 -24.87 22.70 3.47
C SER A 805 -24.76 21.23 3.05
N PHE A 806 -25.91 20.55 2.93
CA PHE A 806 -25.99 19.19 2.45
C PHE A 806 -26.81 19.20 1.16
N PRO A 807 -26.23 19.48 -0.02
CA PRO A 807 -26.98 19.48 -1.29
C PRO A 807 -27.47 18.07 -1.67
N SER A 808 -28.44 18.01 -2.58
CA SER A 808 -28.89 16.74 -3.18
C SER A 808 -27.74 16.06 -3.93
N ASN A 809 -27.74 14.73 -3.96
CA ASN A 809 -26.80 13.86 -4.67
C ASN A 809 -25.32 14.09 -4.32
N THR A 810 -25.05 14.66 -3.15
CA THR A 810 -23.69 14.86 -2.64
C THR A 810 -23.50 13.97 -1.42
N ALA A 811 -22.51 13.07 -1.43
CA ALA A 811 -22.17 12.28 -0.26
C ALA A 811 -21.48 13.14 0.81
N LYS A 812 -21.79 12.88 2.09
CA LYS A 812 -21.12 13.51 3.24
C LYS A 812 -20.67 12.44 4.22
N ALA A 813 -19.41 12.51 4.62
CA ALA A 813 -18.87 11.69 5.69
C ALA A 813 -19.04 12.41 7.03
N VAL A 814 -19.66 11.75 8.00
CA VAL A 814 -20.03 12.34 9.29
C VAL A 814 -19.67 11.37 10.40
N ASN A 815 -18.94 11.84 11.41
CA ASN A 815 -18.79 11.10 12.65
C ASN A 815 -20.07 11.25 13.47
N ILE A 816 -20.72 10.13 13.78
CA ILE A 816 -21.79 10.05 14.77
C ILE A 816 -21.19 9.60 16.10
N GLU A 817 -21.70 10.16 17.20
CA GLU A 817 -21.25 9.88 18.56
C GLU A 817 -22.41 9.30 19.40
N GLY A 818 -22.14 8.21 20.11
CA GLY A 818 -23.09 7.53 21.00
C GLY A 818 -24.17 6.71 20.28
N GLY A 819 -25.21 6.30 21.02
CA GLY A 819 -26.28 5.43 20.52
C GLY A 819 -25.83 3.97 20.37
N ALA A 820 -26.69 3.13 19.78
CA ALA A 820 -26.40 1.71 19.57
C ALA A 820 -25.28 1.48 18.54
N LEU A 821 -25.13 2.40 17.58
CA LEU A 821 -24.03 2.39 16.61
C LEU A 821 -22.71 2.88 17.20
N GLY A 822 -22.68 3.49 18.39
CA GLY A 822 -21.48 4.02 19.03
C GLY A 822 -20.81 5.14 18.22
N GLU A 823 -19.53 5.40 18.49
CA GLU A 823 -18.74 6.32 17.65
C GLU A 823 -18.43 5.67 16.31
N MET A 824 -18.79 6.31 15.20
CA MET A 824 -18.64 5.74 13.87
C MET A 824 -18.59 6.82 12.80
N LEU A 825 -17.70 6.66 11.81
CA LEU A 825 -17.73 7.45 10.59
C LEU A 825 -18.75 6.83 9.62
N VAL A 826 -19.77 7.59 9.23
CA VAL A 826 -20.80 7.15 8.27
C VAL A 826 -20.80 8.02 7.04
N GLN A 827 -21.10 7.44 5.87
CA GLN A 827 -21.41 8.19 4.67
C GLN A 827 -22.93 8.32 4.54
N ILE A 828 -23.41 9.54 4.35
CA ILE A 828 -24.83 9.86 4.11
C ILE A 828 -24.99 10.61 2.78
N THR A 829 -25.95 10.18 1.97
CA THR A 829 -26.34 10.85 0.71
C THR A 829 -27.85 11.05 0.70
N ARG A 830 -28.30 12.20 0.23
CA ARG A 830 -29.73 12.47 -0.02
C ARG A 830 -30.00 12.72 -1.49
N ASP A 831 -31.20 12.40 -1.95
CA ASP A 831 -31.73 12.82 -3.24
C ASP A 831 -33.10 13.48 -3.03
N GLY A 832 -33.21 14.77 -3.33
CA GLY A 832 -34.36 15.59 -2.99
C GLY A 832 -34.62 15.61 -1.47
N GLY A 833 -35.84 15.28 -1.07
CA GLY A 833 -36.27 15.17 0.33
C GLY A 833 -36.02 13.80 0.95
N GLU A 834 -35.20 12.93 0.34
CA GLU A 834 -35.01 11.55 0.80
C GLU A 834 -33.54 11.22 1.07
N VAL A 835 -33.23 10.62 2.22
CA VAL A 835 -31.93 9.99 2.44
C VAL A 835 -31.89 8.68 1.66
N VAL A 836 -30.97 8.57 0.71
CA VAL A 836 -30.87 7.44 -0.24
C VAL A 836 -29.66 6.54 0.01
N GLN A 837 -28.67 7.00 0.78
CA GLN A 837 -27.54 6.17 1.23
C GLN A 837 -27.18 6.50 2.69
N PHE A 838 -26.92 5.47 3.47
CA PHE A 838 -26.42 5.56 4.85
C PHE A 838 -25.67 4.27 5.20
N PHE A 839 -24.33 4.34 5.34
CA PHE A 839 -23.50 3.17 5.60
C PHE A 839 -22.21 3.50 6.36
N PRO A 840 -21.60 2.53 7.07
CA PRO A 840 -20.38 2.77 7.82
C PRO A 840 -19.16 2.84 6.89
N LEU A 841 -18.26 3.77 7.17
CA LEU A 841 -16.91 3.80 6.62
C LEU A 841 -15.98 3.07 7.58
N GLN A 842 -14.98 2.34 7.07
CA GLN A 842 -14.13 1.43 7.85
C GLN A 842 -13.23 2.11 8.90
N ALA A 843 -13.25 3.44 9.01
CA ALA A 843 -12.32 4.18 9.83
C ALA A 843 -12.54 3.87 11.34
N GLY A 844 -11.62 3.10 11.92
CA GLY A 844 -11.39 3.04 13.36
C GLY A 844 -12.19 1.99 14.15
N ARG A 845 -12.93 1.08 13.51
CA ARG A 845 -13.73 0.06 14.23
C ARG A 845 -13.56 -1.37 13.71
N ALA A 846 -13.16 -2.26 14.62
CA ALA A 846 -12.90 -3.67 14.33
C ALA A 846 -14.16 -4.50 14.04
N ASP A 847 -15.35 -4.01 14.40
CA ASP A 847 -16.63 -4.68 14.21
C ASP A 847 -17.34 -4.29 12.90
N VAL A 848 -16.89 -3.23 12.22
CA VAL A 848 -17.29 -2.89 10.85
C VAL A 848 -16.46 -3.73 9.89
N MET A 849 -17.13 -4.49 9.02
CA MET A 849 -16.44 -5.32 8.02
C MET A 849 -16.76 -4.85 6.61
N ASN A 850 -15.73 -4.87 5.77
CA ASN A 850 -15.82 -4.61 4.35
C ASN A 850 -15.53 -5.89 3.59
N PHE A 851 -16.33 -6.19 2.58
CA PHE A 851 -16.11 -7.31 1.69
C PHE A 851 -16.01 -6.85 0.24
N THR A 852 -15.06 -7.43 -0.51
CA THR A 852 -15.04 -7.24 -1.96
C THR A 852 -16.22 -7.95 -2.62
N ARG A 853 -16.48 -7.64 -3.89
CA ARG A 853 -17.46 -8.37 -4.70
C ARG A 853 -17.19 -9.88 -4.71
N GLU A 854 -15.94 -10.28 -4.89
CA GLU A 854 -15.54 -11.68 -4.98
C GLU A 854 -15.77 -12.41 -3.66
N GLU A 855 -15.39 -11.78 -2.55
CA GLU A 855 -15.62 -12.28 -1.19
C GLU A 855 -17.12 -12.49 -0.90
N MET A 856 -17.95 -11.47 -1.19
CA MET A 856 -19.41 -11.57 -1.01
C MET A 856 -20.06 -12.58 -1.94
N THR A 857 -19.55 -12.72 -3.16
CA THR A 857 -20.01 -13.72 -4.12
C THR A 857 -19.70 -15.12 -3.58
N GLY A 858 -18.47 -15.34 -3.11
CA GLY A 858 -18.06 -16.59 -2.46
C GLY A 858 -18.95 -16.94 -1.26
N LEU A 859 -19.23 -15.98 -0.39
CA LEU A 859 -20.17 -16.14 0.73
C LEU A 859 -21.59 -16.47 0.24
N GLY A 860 -22.09 -15.79 -0.79
CA GLY A 860 -23.42 -16.02 -1.34
C GLY A 860 -23.60 -17.44 -1.89
N TRP A 861 -22.62 -17.93 -2.64
CA TRP A 861 -22.59 -19.32 -3.12
C TRP A 861 -22.49 -20.31 -1.96
N PHE A 862 -21.60 -20.06 -1.00
CA PHE A 862 -21.44 -20.91 0.17
C PHE A 862 -22.74 -21.03 0.95
N LEU A 863 -23.44 -19.92 1.18
CA LEU A 863 -24.70 -19.86 1.92
C LEU A 863 -25.91 -20.31 1.10
N GLY A 864 -25.76 -20.58 -0.21
CA GLY A 864 -26.86 -21.00 -1.09
C GLY A 864 -27.84 -19.88 -1.36
N ARG A 865 -27.37 -18.63 -1.34
CA ARG A 865 -28.12 -17.40 -1.61
C ARG A 865 -27.97 -16.92 -3.05
N LEU A 866 -26.99 -17.45 -3.76
CA LEU A 866 -26.77 -17.24 -5.18
C LEU A 866 -27.14 -18.52 -5.96
N PRO A 867 -27.75 -18.39 -7.16
CA PRO A 867 -28.26 -19.49 -7.96
C PRO A 867 -27.17 -20.27 -8.68
#